data_AF-A0A7N4PAY5-F1
#
_entry.id   AF-A0A7N4PAY5-F1
#
_cell.length_a   1.000
_cell.length_b   1.000
_cell.length_c   1.000
_cell.angle_alpha   90.00
_cell.angle_beta   90.00
_cell.angle_gamma   90.00
#
_symmetry.space_group_name_H-M   'P 1'
#
loop_
_entity.id
_entity.type
_entity.pdbx_description
1 polymer ?
#
loop_
_entity_poly.entity_id
_entity_poly.type
_entity_poly.pdbx_seq_one_letter_code
_entity_poly.pdbx_strand_id
1 'polypeptide(L)'
;MAGLVNSLLILFLVFQNSCLGYRSPLSVFKRYKETTRSFSNECLGTTRPVIPIDSSDFALDIRMPGVTPKQSDTYLCMSLRLPMDEEAFVIDFKPHASMDTVHHMLLFGCNMPSSAESYWDCDEGTCSDKVNILYAWARNAPPTRLPKGVGFRVGGAMGSKYFVLQVHYGDISAFRDNHKDCSGVTLHLTRLQQPLIAGMYLMMSVDTVIPPGEKVVNADISCHYKKYPMHLFAYRVHTHHLGKVVSGYRVRNGQWTLIGRQSPQLPQAFYPVEHPVDVSFGDILAARCVFSGEGRTEDTHIGGTSSDEMCNLYIMYYMEAKHAVSFMTCTQNVDPAIFKTIPPEANIPIPVKSDMLMMHGHHHKGTENKDHSSLLQQPKREEEEVLDQDFHIEEALDWPGVYLLPGQVSGVALDSNSNLVIFHRGDHVWDGNSFDSKFVYQQRGLGPIEEDTILVIDPNNAAVLQSTGKNLFYLPHGLSIDKDGNYWVTDVALHQVFKLDPKSKGSPLLILGRSMQPGSDKNHFCQPTDVAVDPVTGTIYVSDGYCNSRIVQFSKNGVFISQWGEESSGSNPKPGQFQVPHSLTLVPHFGQLCVADRENGRIQCFKIETKEFVREIKHTAFGRNVFAISYTTGLLFAVNGKPHLGDKQPLQGFVMNFSSGEIIDTFTPVRKHFDMPHDLVASEDGTVYVGDAHANTVWKFTTTEKMEHRSVKKAGIEVHEIKETVVETKVENKPKSPELLKMQEKQKLIKETGSGVSFVLITTLLVIPIVVLLAIAVFIWWKKTRAYGGDSEHKLESSSGRILGRLRGKGSGGLNLGNFFANRKGYSRKGFDRLSTEGSDQEKDDEGSESEEEYSAPPPLPAPVSSLN
;
A
#
# COMPACT_ATOMS: atom_id res chain seq x y z
N MET A 1 -55.67 -8.07 -86.13
CA MET A 1 -56.10 -6.66 -86.15
C MET A 1 -56.11 -6.15 -84.72
N ALA A 2 -55.27 -5.21 -84.27
CA ALA A 2 -53.92 -4.78 -84.68
C ALA A 2 -53.25 -4.26 -83.38
N GLY A 3 -51.96 -4.47 -83.13
CA GLY A 3 -50.88 -3.54 -83.52
C GLY A 3 -50.83 -2.30 -82.60
N LEU A 4 -49.74 -1.91 -81.92
CA LEU A 4 -48.35 -2.41 -81.88
C LEU A 4 -47.89 -2.49 -80.40
N VAL A 5 -47.06 -3.43 -79.93
CA VAL A 5 -45.76 -3.97 -80.39
C VAL A 5 -44.57 -3.08 -80.01
N ASN A 6 -43.62 -3.70 -79.28
CA ASN A 6 -42.35 -3.21 -78.70
C ASN A 6 -42.51 -2.26 -77.48
N SER A 7 -42.07 -2.62 -76.26
CA SER A 7 -41.01 -3.58 -75.90
C SER A 7 -41.44 -4.65 -74.89
N LEU A 8 -41.57 -5.90 -75.34
CA LEU A 8 -41.46 -7.06 -74.44
C LEU A 8 -39.97 -7.39 -74.26
N LEU A 9 -39.52 -7.36 -73.01
CA LEU A 9 -38.43 -8.10 -72.32
C LEU A 9 -37.97 -7.24 -71.13
N ILE A 10 -37.52 -7.88 -70.04
CA ILE A 10 -37.13 -7.34 -68.70
C ILE A 10 -38.23 -7.41 -67.62
N LEU A 11 -39.49 -7.03 -67.90
CA LEU A 11 -40.54 -6.97 -66.86
C LEU A 11 -41.20 -8.34 -66.53
N PHE A 12 -40.41 -9.41 -66.38
CA PHE A 12 -40.93 -10.79 -66.18
C PHE A 12 -40.16 -11.66 -65.16
N LEU A 13 -39.56 -11.04 -64.13
CA LEU A 13 -38.95 -11.74 -62.99
C LEU A 13 -39.33 -11.12 -61.63
N VAL A 14 -40.55 -10.59 -61.49
CA VAL A 14 -41.06 -10.12 -60.19
C VAL A 14 -42.54 -10.49 -60.02
N PHE A 15 -42.86 -11.16 -58.91
CA PHE A 15 -44.17 -11.68 -58.50
C PHE A 15 -44.74 -12.86 -59.34
N GLN A 16 -45.36 -13.90 -58.77
CA GLN A 16 -45.77 -14.10 -57.37
C GLN A 16 -45.82 -15.61 -56.96
N ASN A 17 -46.10 -15.86 -55.67
CA ASN A 17 -46.48 -17.14 -55.02
C ASN A 17 -45.32 -18.13 -54.78
N SER A 18 -45.16 -18.79 -53.62
CA SER A 18 -45.93 -18.92 -52.35
C SER A 18 -44.96 -19.26 -51.19
N CYS A 19 -45.25 -19.21 -49.88
CA CYS A 19 -46.19 -18.47 -49.01
C CYS A 19 -45.82 -18.70 -47.53
N LEU A 20 -46.13 -17.72 -46.65
CA LEU A 20 -46.49 -17.88 -45.22
C LEU A 20 -45.59 -18.67 -44.23
N GLY A 21 -44.87 -17.91 -43.39
CA GLY A 21 -44.59 -18.23 -41.98
C GLY A 21 -45.01 -17.02 -41.11
N TYR A 22 -45.58 -17.21 -39.91
CA TYR A 22 -46.54 -16.24 -39.35
C TYR A 22 -46.20 -15.65 -37.96
N ARG A 23 -46.02 -14.31 -37.91
CA ARG A 23 -46.17 -13.40 -36.72
C ARG A 23 -45.25 -13.68 -35.50
N SER A 24 -45.08 -12.77 -34.52
CA SER A 24 -45.66 -11.42 -34.30
C SER A 24 -44.58 -10.42 -33.78
N PRO A 25 -44.84 -9.08 -33.76
CA PRO A 25 -43.78 -8.07 -33.77
C PRO A 25 -43.50 -7.35 -32.44
N LEU A 26 -42.27 -6.82 -32.29
CA LEU A 26 -41.96 -5.59 -31.54
C LEU A 26 -40.55 -5.09 -31.90
N SER A 27 -40.41 -4.41 -33.05
CA SER A 27 -39.09 -4.07 -33.62
C SER A 27 -39.01 -2.71 -34.34
N VAL A 28 -39.62 -1.67 -33.76
CA VAL A 28 -39.43 -0.28 -34.21
C VAL A 28 -39.28 0.67 -33.02
N PHE A 29 -38.06 1.05 -32.65
CA PHE A 29 -37.58 2.44 -32.69
C PHE A 29 -36.10 2.62 -32.28
N LYS A 30 -35.49 3.69 -32.81
CA LYS A 30 -34.21 4.32 -32.39
C LYS A 30 -32.98 3.43 -32.15
N ARG A 31 -32.25 3.18 -33.25
CA ARG A 31 -30.78 3.07 -33.22
C ARG A 31 -30.20 4.49 -33.04
N TYR A 32 -29.75 4.84 -31.84
CA TYR A 32 -28.85 5.99 -31.60
C TYR A 32 -27.45 5.46 -31.30
N LYS A 33 -26.40 6.11 -31.79
CA LYS A 33 -25.03 5.59 -31.77
C LYS A 33 -24.20 6.40 -30.78
N GLU A 34 -24.23 6.00 -29.52
CA GLU A 34 -23.34 6.58 -28.50
C GLU A 34 -21.94 5.98 -28.57
N THR A 35 -20.94 6.81 -28.32
CA THR A 35 -19.53 6.45 -28.32
C THR A 35 -19.17 5.78 -26.99
N THR A 36 -18.44 4.67 -27.04
CA THR A 36 -18.17 3.81 -25.87
C THR A 36 -17.38 4.51 -24.77
N ARG A 37 -18.05 4.82 -23.64
CA ARG A 37 -17.41 4.80 -22.32
C ARG A 37 -17.27 3.34 -21.88
N SER A 38 -16.11 2.97 -21.35
CA SER A 38 -15.96 1.71 -20.62
C SER A 38 -16.48 1.87 -19.20
N PHE A 39 -17.23 0.88 -18.71
CA PHE A 39 -17.58 0.69 -17.31
C PHE A 39 -17.14 -0.71 -16.91
N SER A 40 -16.31 -0.83 -15.88
CA SER A 40 -15.93 -2.11 -15.27
C SER A 40 -16.92 -2.49 -14.18
N ASN A 41 -17.54 -3.68 -14.30
CA ASN A 41 -18.37 -4.29 -13.26
C ASN A 41 -18.27 -5.83 -13.41
N GLU A 42 -17.36 -6.47 -12.68
CA GLU A 42 -17.05 -7.90 -12.87
C GLU A 42 -18.18 -8.86 -12.44
N CYS A 43 -19.10 -8.42 -11.57
CA CYS A 43 -20.29 -9.18 -11.18
C CYS A 43 -21.29 -9.47 -12.33
N LEU A 44 -21.00 -9.06 -13.59
CA LEU A 44 -21.79 -9.39 -14.78
C LEU A 44 -21.11 -10.46 -15.67
N GLY A 45 -20.44 -11.45 -15.04
CA GLY A 45 -19.74 -12.56 -15.70
C GLY A 45 -20.53 -13.86 -15.81
N THR A 46 -21.39 -13.97 -16.83
CA THR A 46 -22.13 -15.20 -17.26
C THR A 46 -23.17 -15.81 -16.30
N THR A 47 -24.32 -16.23 -16.85
CA THR A 47 -25.43 -16.87 -16.11
C THR A 47 -25.28 -18.39 -15.96
N ARG A 48 -24.04 -18.91 -15.90
CA ARG A 48 -23.74 -20.36 -15.84
C ARG A 48 -22.50 -20.63 -14.99
N PRO A 49 -22.61 -21.26 -13.80
CA PRO A 49 -21.46 -21.57 -12.95
C PRO A 49 -20.62 -22.76 -13.43
N VAL A 50 -21.04 -23.46 -14.49
CA VAL A 50 -20.34 -24.63 -15.06
C VAL A 50 -19.80 -24.27 -16.46
N ILE A 51 -18.50 -24.40 -16.64
CA ILE A 51 -17.78 -24.13 -17.88
C ILE A 51 -17.10 -25.43 -18.34
N PRO A 52 -17.59 -26.11 -19.40
CA PRO A 52 -16.93 -27.29 -19.94
C PRO A 52 -15.52 -26.96 -20.46
N ILE A 53 -14.55 -27.81 -20.14
CA ILE A 53 -13.17 -27.72 -20.63
C ILE A 53 -12.98 -28.74 -21.77
N ASP A 54 -13.36 -30.00 -21.53
CA ASP A 54 -13.39 -31.07 -22.53
C ASP A 54 -14.56 -32.05 -22.28
N SER A 55 -14.40 -33.33 -22.63
CA SER A 55 -15.42 -34.38 -22.43
C SER A 55 -15.46 -34.99 -21.04
N SER A 56 -14.39 -34.88 -20.24
CA SER A 56 -14.31 -35.34 -18.85
C SER A 56 -14.16 -34.20 -17.84
N ASP A 57 -13.69 -33.04 -18.29
CA ASP A 57 -13.24 -31.94 -17.43
C ASP A 57 -14.11 -30.70 -17.57
N PHE A 58 -14.36 -30.04 -16.43
CA PHE A 58 -15.13 -28.80 -16.35
C PHE A 58 -14.63 -27.92 -15.21
N ALA A 59 -14.71 -26.61 -15.41
CA ALA A 59 -14.57 -25.65 -14.33
C ALA A 59 -15.92 -25.38 -13.67
N LEU A 60 -15.91 -25.24 -12.34
CA LEU A 60 -17.06 -24.86 -11.52
C LEU A 60 -16.69 -23.56 -10.77
N ASP A 61 -17.35 -22.45 -11.09
CA ASP A 61 -17.07 -21.17 -10.44
C ASP A 61 -18.02 -20.95 -9.24
N ILE A 62 -17.43 -20.76 -8.06
CA ILE A 62 -18.13 -20.66 -6.78
C ILE A 62 -17.89 -19.25 -6.25
N ARG A 63 -18.89 -18.36 -6.38
CA ARG A 63 -18.78 -16.93 -6.07
C ARG A 63 -19.89 -16.44 -5.16
N MET A 64 -19.58 -15.44 -4.35
CA MET A 64 -20.57 -14.68 -3.59
C MET A 64 -21.57 -13.99 -4.53
N PRO A 65 -22.88 -13.99 -4.20
CA PRO A 65 -23.96 -13.57 -5.10
C PRO A 65 -24.15 -12.03 -5.15
N GLY A 66 -23.07 -11.27 -5.30
CA GLY A 66 -23.13 -9.81 -5.32
C GLY A 66 -23.43 -9.23 -3.93
N VAL A 67 -22.63 -9.59 -2.93
CA VAL A 67 -22.83 -9.22 -1.52
C VAL A 67 -22.30 -7.80 -1.22
N THR A 68 -22.77 -7.20 -0.14
CA THR A 68 -22.28 -5.89 0.34
C THR A 68 -22.19 -5.95 1.88
N PRO A 69 -21.04 -6.37 2.44
CA PRO A 69 -20.77 -6.38 3.88
C PRO A 69 -20.99 -5.00 4.53
N LYS A 70 -21.41 -5.00 5.80
CA LYS A 70 -21.82 -3.77 6.53
C LYS A 70 -21.01 -3.45 7.78
N GLN A 71 -20.20 -4.39 8.25
CA GLN A 71 -19.28 -4.23 9.37
C GLN A 71 -17.92 -4.79 8.98
N SER A 72 -16.84 -4.27 9.55
CA SER A 72 -15.53 -4.93 9.45
C SER A 72 -15.58 -6.32 10.08
N ASP A 73 -14.68 -7.20 9.66
CA ASP A 73 -14.54 -8.59 10.12
C ASP A 73 -15.83 -9.43 9.95
N THR A 74 -16.61 -9.20 8.88
CA THR A 74 -17.81 -10.00 8.55
C THR A 74 -17.43 -11.30 7.86
N TYR A 75 -17.95 -12.44 8.32
CA TYR A 75 -17.79 -13.75 7.69
C TYR A 75 -19.08 -14.14 6.94
N LEU A 76 -19.07 -14.12 5.60
CA LEU A 76 -20.21 -14.57 4.80
C LEU A 76 -19.98 -15.97 4.24
N CYS A 77 -21.01 -16.80 4.29
CA CYS A 77 -21.04 -18.17 3.80
C CYS A 77 -22.04 -18.30 2.65
N MET A 78 -21.69 -19.05 1.60
CA MET A 78 -22.61 -19.44 0.52
C MET A 78 -22.38 -20.89 0.11
N SER A 79 -23.38 -21.54 -0.49
CA SER A 79 -23.25 -22.93 -0.96
C SER A 79 -23.56 -23.12 -2.43
N LEU A 80 -22.89 -24.12 -3.03
CA LEU A 80 -23.17 -24.59 -4.38
C LEU A 80 -23.20 -26.13 -4.39
N ARG A 81 -24.30 -26.72 -4.85
CA ARG A 81 -24.38 -28.17 -5.09
C ARG A 81 -23.52 -28.54 -6.30
N LEU A 82 -22.83 -29.67 -6.24
CA LEU A 82 -22.15 -30.23 -7.41
C LEU A 82 -23.15 -30.46 -8.57
N PRO A 83 -22.78 -30.14 -9.82
CA PRO A 83 -23.68 -30.24 -10.98
C PRO A 83 -23.90 -31.69 -11.46
N MET A 84 -23.42 -32.68 -10.71
CA MET A 84 -23.47 -34.10 -11.01
C MET A 84 -23.48 -34.92 -9.72
N ASP A 85 -24.19 -36.06 -9.73
CA ASP A 85 -24.26 -36.96 -8.57
C ASP A 85 -23.20 -38.09 -8.60
N GLU A 86 -22.56 -38.32 -9.75
CA GLU A 86 -21.42 -39.24 -9.94
C GLU A 86 -20.16 -38.77 -9.17
N GLU A 87 -19.12 -39.61 -9.11
CA GLU A 87 -17.82 -39.25 -8.51
C GLU A 87 -17.01 -38.35 -9.46
N ALA A 88 -16.35 -37.33 -8.90
CA ALA A 88 -15.44 -36.43 -9.60
C ALA A 88 -14.25 -36.06 -8.70
N PHE A 89 -13.21 -35.49 -9.30
CA PHE A 89 -11.97 -35.15 -8.61
C PHE A 89 -11.64 -33.67 -8.83
N VAL A 90 -11.52 -32.91 -7.74
CA VAL A 90 -11.00 -31.53 -7.78
C VAL A 90 -9.47 -31.61 -7.89
N ILE A 91 -8.91 -31.07 -8.97
CA ILE A 91 -7.48 -31.20 -9.31
C ILE A 91 -6.74 -29.86 -9.39
N ASP A 92 -7.44 -28.72 -9.43
CA ASP A 92 -6.83 -27.39 -9.26
C ASP A 92 -7.83 -26.38 -8.63
N PHE A 93 -7.28 -25.34 -8.00
CA PHE A 93 -8.02 -24.28 -7.31
C PHE A 93 -7.52 -22.90 -7.77
N LYS A 94 -8.40 -22.09 -8.35
CA LYS A 94 -8.10 -20.73 -8.75
C LYS A 94 -8.85 -19.73 -7.87
N PRO A 95 -8.16 -18.99 -6.97
CA PRO A 95 -8.81 -17.98 -6.15
C PRO A 95 -9.16 -16.75 -7.00
N HIS A 96 -10.31 -16.16 -6.65
CA HIS A 96 -10.84 -14.94 -7.21
C HIS A 96 -11.34 -14.06 -6.05
N ALA A 97 -10.42 -13.63 -5.19
CA ALA A 97 -10.69 -12.66 -4.15
C ALA A 97 -10.70 -11.24 -4.75
N SER A 98 -11.71 -10.46 -4.40
CA SER A 98 -11.59 -9.01 -4.41
C SER A 98 -10.57 -8.64 -3.35
N MET A 99 -9.47 -8.06 -3.81
CA MET A 99 -8.53 -7.39 -2.92
C MET A 99 -9.18 -6.12 -2.38
N ASP A 100 -8.42 -5.27 -1.69
CA ASP A 100 -8.92 -4.24 -0.78
C ASP A 100 -9.71 -4.84 0.41
N THR A 101 -10.73 -5.67 0.18
CA THR A 101 -11.73 -6.13 1.16
C THR A 101 -11.57 -7.56 1.69
N VAL A 102 -11.30 -8.57 0.85
CA VAL A 102 -11.26 -9.96 1.31
C VAL A 102 -9.93 -10.27 2.00
N HIS A 103 -10.04 -10.74 3.24
CA HIS A 103 -8.90 -11.08 4.09
C HIS A 103 -8.49 -12.55 3.91
N HIS A 104 -9.45 -13.48 3.94
CA HIS A 104 -9.24 -14.88 3.60
C HIS A 104 -10.52 -15.56 3.08
N MET A 105 -10.35 -16.72 2.43
CA MET A 105 -11.45 -17.56 1.92
C MET A 105 -11.18 -19.01 2.25
N LEU A 106 -12.17 -19.70 2.83
CA LEU A 106 -12.12 -21.14 3.09
C LEU A 106 -13.18 -21.85 2.24
N LEU A 107 -12.79 -22.98 1.63
CA LEU A 107 -13.71 -23.81 0.86
C LEU A 107 -13.83 -25.18 1.50
N PHE A 108 -15.06 -25.56 1.78
CA PHE A 108 -15.43 -26.79 2.46
C PHE A 108 -16.27 -27.69 1.54
N GLY A 109 -16.11 -29.00 1.67
CA GLY A 109 -17.03 -29.99 1.13
C GLY A 109 -17.84 -30.64 2.26
N CYS A 110 -19.16 -30.59 2.16
CA CYS A 110 -20.09 -31.25 3.08
C CYS A 110 -21.35 -31.74 2.33
N ASN A 111 -22.38 -32.19 3.06
CA ASN A 111 -23.61 -32.73 2.47
C ASN A 111 -24.86 -31.92 2.86
N MET A 112 -24.82 -31.21 3.98
CA MET A 112 -25.88 -30.36 4.51
C MET A 112 -25.29 -29.00 4.92
N PRO A 113 -25.24 -28.00 4.03
CA PRO A 113 -24.96 -26.61 4.40
C PRO A 113 -25.89 -26.13 5.53
N SER A 114 -25.45 -25.21 6.38
CA SER A 114 -26.26 -24.73 7.51
C SER A 114 -27.50 -23.94 7.09
N SER A 115 -27.43 -23.22 5.97
CA SER A 115 -28.56 -22.48 5.40
C SER A 115 -28.79 -22.86 3.93
N ALA A 116 -30.04 -22.64 3.48
CA ALA A 116 -30.47 -22.77 2.10
C ALA A 116 -30.66 -21.41 1.39
N GLU A 117 -30.31 -20.30 2.05
CA GLU A 117 -30.31 -18.97 1.44
C GLU A 117 -29.16 -18.77 0.43
N SER A 118 -29.22 -17.70 -0.36
CA SER A 118 -28.20 -17.40 -1.38
C SER A 118 -26.81 -17.14 -0.79
N TYR A 119 -26.77 -16.59 0.42
CA TYR A 119 -25.63 -16.46 1.32
C TYR A 119 -26.19 -16.20 2.72
N TRP A 120 -25.42 -16.51 3.77
CA TRP A 120 -25.79 -16.30 5.17
C TRP A 120 -24.55 -15.89 5.99
N ASP A 121 -24.73 -15.56 7.27
CA ASP A 121 -23.61 -15.26 8.18
C ASP A 121 -22.98 -16.57 8.68
N CYS A 122 -21.66 -16.73 8.57
CA CYS A 122 -21.00 -17.98 8.95
C CYS A 122 -21.08 -18.29 10.44
N ASP A 123 -21.40 -17.32 11.30
CA ASP A 123 -21.60 -17.53 12.74
C ASP A 123 -22.86 -18.37 13.04
N GLU A 124 -23.81 -18.45 12.10
CA GLU A 124 -24.92 -19.43 12.13
C GLU A 124 -24.45 -20.87 11.79
N GLY A 125 -23.18 -21.02 11.43
CA GLY A 125 -22.51 -22.29 11.11
C GLY A 125 -22.24 -22.47 9.62
N THR A 126 -21.26 -23.31 9.30
CA THR A 126 -20.86 -23.62 7.91
C THR A 126 -21.66 -24.79 7.30
N CYS A 127 -21.70 -25.93 8.00
CA CYS A 127 -22.52 -27.10 7.63
C CYS A 127 -23.12 -27.73 8.89
N SER A 128 -24.30 -28.33 8.74
CA SER A 128 -24.96 -29.16 9.76
C SER A 128 -24.38 -30.57 9.87
N ASP A 129 -23.64 -31.03 8.84
CA ASP A 129 -22.89 -32.29 8.86
C ASP A 129 -21.36 -32.04 8.90
N LYS A 130 -20.57 -33.11 8.76
CA LYS A 130 -19.11 -33.04 8.95
C LYS A 130 -18.45 -32.18 7.86
N VAL A 131 -18.06 -30.97 8.26
CA VAL A 131 -17.26 -30.04 7.47
C VAL A 131 -15.89 -30.66 7.14
N ASN A 132 -15.56 -30.78 5.84
CA ASN A 132 -14.23 -31.15 5.37
C ASN A 132 -13.63 -29.96 4.63
N ILE A 133 -12.59 -29.32 5.17
CA ILE A 133 -11.87 -28.26 4.46
C ILE A 133 -11.08 -28.87 3.28
N LEU A 134 -11.21 -28.25 2.10
CA LEU A 134 -10.58 -28.68 0.85
C LEU A 134 -9.53 -27.68 0.37
N TYR A 135 -9.75 -26.39 0.62
CA TYR A 135 -8.87 -25.31 0.22
C TYR A 135 -8.96 -24.14 1.20
N ALA A 136 -7.83 -23.45 1.40
CA ALA A 136 -7.76 -22.19 2.13
C ALA A 136 -6.89 -21.22 1.32
N TRP A 137 -7.43 -20.04 1.05
CA TRP A 137 -6.68 -18.89 0.54
C TRP A 137 -6.62 -17.84 1.64
N ALA A 138 -5.45 -17.27 1.87
CA ALA A 138 -5.30 -16.06 2.67
C ALA A 138 -4.51 -15.03 1.88
N ARG A 139 -4.86 -13.76 2.07
CA ARG A 139 -4.10 -12.61 1.61
C ARG A 139 -2.62 -12.74 2.05
N ASN A 140 -1.71 -12.42 1.14
CA ASN A 140 -0.25 -12.51 1.30
C ASN A 140 0.33 -13.93 1.52
N ALA A 141 -0.47 -14.99 1.48
CA ALA A 141 0.04 -16.37 1.61
C ALA A 141 0.40 -17.00 0.25
N PRO A 142 1.44 -17.86 0.17
CA PRO A 142 1.75 -18.63 -1.04
C PRO A 142 0.56 -19.54 -1.46
N PRO A 143 0.17 -19.57 -2.74
CA PRO A 143 -0.95 -20.38 -3.20
C PRO A 143 -0.60 -21.88 -3.23
N THR A 144 -1.28 -22.67 -2.41
CA THR A 144 -1.11 -24.13 -2.37
C THR A 144 -1.59 -24.77 -3.67
N ARG A 145 -0.69 -25.43 -4.39
CA ARG A 145 -1.01 -26.22 -5.60
C ARG A 145 -1.04 -27.71 -5.27
N LEU A 146 -1.95 -28.45 -5.88
CA LEU A 146 -1.98 -29.91 -5.76
C LEU A 146 -0.81 -30.54 -6.54
N PRO A 147 -0.13 -31.58 -6.01
CA PRO A 147 0.86 -32.33 -6.78
C PRO A 147 0.23 -33.02 -7.99
N LYS A 148 0.99 -33.17 -9.08
CA LYS A 148 0.48 -33.74 -10.34
C LYS A 148 -0.07 -35.17 -10.14
N GLY A 149 -1.35 -35.37 -10.46
CA GLY A 149 -2.04 -36.66 -10.29
C GLY A 149 -2.64 -36.88 -8.90
N VAL A 150 -2.66 -35.84 -8.06
CA VAL A 150 -3.42 -35.79 -6.80
C VAL A 150 -4.72 -35.02 -7.03
N GLY A 151 -5.84 -35.51 -6.49
CA GLY A 151 -7.11 -34.76 -6.47
C GLY A 151 -8.02 -35.11 -5.30
N PHE A 152 -8.87 -34.18 -4.87
CA PHE A 152 -9.89 -34.42 -3.84
C PHE A 152 -11.12 -35.11 -4.45
N ARG A 153 -11.46 -36.31 -3.95
CA ARG A 153 -12.68 -37.05 -4.31
C ARG A 153 -13.93 -36.33 -3.78
N VAL A 154 -14.84 -35.98 -4.68
CA VAL A 154 -16.14 -35.34 -4.39
C VAL A 154 -17.28 -36.03 -5.15
N GLY A 155 -18.53 -35.81 -4.72
CA GLY A 155 -19.69 -36.49 -5.31
C GLY A 155 -19.73 -38.00 -5.04
N GLY A 156 -20.33 -38.77 -5.95
CA GLY A 156 -20.48 -40.21 -5.83
C GLY A 156 -21.35 -40.63 -4.64
N ALA A 157 -21.01 -41.76 -4.01
CA ALA A 157 -21.74 -42.28 -2.84
C ALA A 157 -21.13 -41.89 -1.49
N MET A 158 -19.88 -41.37 -1.47
CA MET A 158 -19.11 -41.12 -0.24
C MET A 158 -18.42 -39.76 -0.19
N GLY A 159 -18.36 -39.02 -1.30
CA GLY A 159 -17.82 -37.67 -1.36
C GLY A 159 -18.89 -36.61 -1.14
N SER A 160 -18.44 -35.43 -0.69
CA SER A 160 -19.27 -34.25 -0.44
C SER A 160 -20.18 -33.92 -1.63
N LYS A 161 -21.44 -33.53 -1.35
CA LYS A 161 -22.44 -33.15 -2.37
C LYS A 161 -22.58 -31.64 -2.56
N TYR A 162 -22.15 -30.86 -1.58
CA TYR A 162 -22.12 -29.40 -1.61
C TYR A 162 -20.71 -28.90 -1.35
N PHE A 163 -20.34 -27.84 -2.07
CA PHE A 163 -19.30 -26.94 -1.63
C PHE A 163 -19.92 -25.81 -0.81
N VAL A 164 -19.28 -25.42 0.29
CA VAL A 164 -19.58 -24.21 1.04
C VAL A 164 -18.35 -23.32 1.00
N LEU A 165 -18.52 -22.10 0.49
CA LEU A 165 -17.51 -21.06 0.44
C LEU A 165 -17.76 -20.08 1.59
N GLN A 166 -16.76 -19.93 2.46
CA GLN A 166 -16.67 -18.87 3.44
C GLN A 166 -15.73 -17.78 2.92
N VAL A 167 -16.14 -16.52 3.01
CA VAL A 167 -15.34 -15.34 2.69
C VAL A 167 -15.33 -14.41 3.91
N HIS A 168 -14.15 -14.12 4.43
CA HIS A 168 -13.94 -13.15 5.50
C HIS A 168 -13.59 -11.79 4.92
N TYR A 169 -14.43 -10.79 5.16
CA TYR A 169 -14.24 -9.40 4.75
C TYR A 169 -13.69 -8.61 5.93
N GLY A 170 -12.40 -8.27 5.89
CA GLY A 170 -11.69 -7.58 6.96
C GLY A 170 -12.02 -6.09 6.99
N ASP A 171 -11.37 -5.29 6.13
CA ASP A 171 -11.76 -3.89 5.94
C ASP A 171 -12.88 -3.76 4.90
N ILE A 172 -14.00 -3.17 5.31
CA ILE A 172 -15.13 -2.85 4.44
C ILE A 172 -15.08 -1.42 3.88
N SER A 173 -13.99 -0.68 4.10
CA SER A 173 -13.86 0.72 3.68
C SER A 173 -14.07 0.96 2.18
N ALA A 174 -13.85 -0.04 1.33
CA ALA A 174 -14.18 0.04 -0.10
C ALA A 174 -15.69 0.01 -0.39
N PHE A 175 -16.52 -0.64 0.43
CA PHE A 175 -17.98 -0.74 0.23
C PHE A 175 -18.75 0.56 0.54
N ARG A 176 -18.06 1.69 0.77
CA ARG A 176 -18.68 3.01 1.05
C ARG A 176 -19.61 3.52 -0.06
N ASP A 177 -19.41 3.07 -1.29
CA ASP A 177 -20.27 3.36 -2.45
C ASP A 177 -21.45 2.39 -2.60
N ASN A 178 -21.53 1.36 -1.75
CA ASN A 178 -22.44 0.21 -1.83
C ASN A 178 -22.28 -0.62 -3.11
N HIS A 179 -21.06 -0.75 -3.65
CA HIS A 179 -20.79 -1.75 -4.68
C HIS A 179 -21.02 -3.18 -4.19
N LYS A 180 -20.95 -4.13 -5.14
CA LYS A 180 -21.22 -5.55 -4.90
C LYS A 180 -19.95 -6.36 -5.13
N ASP A 181 -19.61 -7.17 -4.15
CA ASP A 181 -18.54 -8.15 -4.27
C ASP A 181 -19.06 -9.50 -4.80
N CYS A 182 -18.24 -10.12 -5.66
CA CYS A 182 -18.46 -11.44 -6.24
C CYS A 182 -17.22 -12.34 -6.07
N SER A 183 -16.58 -12.25 -4.90
CA SER A 183 -15.38 -13.03 -4.56
C SER A 183 -15.67 -14.53 -4.43
N GLY A 184 -14.64 -15.35 -4.64
CA GLY A 184 -14.71 -16.79 -4.41
C GLY A 184 -13.60 -17.58 -5.10
N VAL A 185 -13.91 -18.80 -5.55
CA VAL A 185 -12.93 -19.75 -6.09
C VAL A 185 -13.51 -20.49 -7.29
N THR A 186 -12.74 -20.58 -8.38
CA THR A 186 -13.02 -21.51 -9.47
C THR A 186 -12.30 -22.83 -9.23
N LEU A 187 -13.01 -23.95 -9.36
CA LEU A 187 -12.47 -25.31 -9.27
C LEU A 187 -12.27 -25.91 -10.65
N HIS A 188 -11.16 -26.61 -10.89
CA HIS A 188 -11.04 -27.56 -11.99
C HIS A 188 -11.45 -28.95 -11.49
N LEU A 189 -12.53 -29.50 -12.05
CA LEU A 189 -12.98 -30.87 -11.79
C LEU A 189 -12.78 -31.76 -13.02
N THR A 190 -12.37 -33.00 -12.78
CA THR A 190 -12.32 -34.06 -13.80
C THR A 190 -13.12 -35.29 -13.36
N ARG A 191 -13.67 -36.02 -14.33
CA ARG A 191 -14.22 -37.37 -14.15
C ARG A 191 -13.16 -38.47 -14.20
N LEU A 192 -11.93 -38.15 -14.61
CA LEU A 192 -10.84 -39.12 -14.72
C LEU A 192 -10.30 -39.45 -13.33
N GLN A 193 -10.31 -40.75 -12.98
CA GLN A 193 -9.86 -41.23 -11.69
C GLN A 193 -8.38 -40.90 -11.46
N GLN A 194 -8.11 -40.09 -10.43
CA GLN A 194 -6.74 -39.74 -10.05
C GLN A 194 -6.04 -40.93 -9.37
N PRO A 195 -4.76 -41.20 -9.67
CA PRO A 195 -4.01 -42.30 -9.05
C PRO A 195 -3.75 -42.06 -7.56
N LEU A 196 -3.63 -40.79 -7.17
CA LEU A 196 -3.47 -40.34 -5.79
C LEU A 196 -4.67 -39.48 -5.40
N ILE A 197 -5.20 -39.70 -4.19
CA ILE A 197 -6.35 -38.97 -3.66
C ILE A 197 -5.89 -38.11 -2.50
N ALA A 198 -6.24 -36.82 -2.54
CA ALA A 198 -5.99 -35.88 -1.46
C ALA A 198 -6.95 -36.11 -0.29
N GLY A 199 -6.46 -35.86 0.92
CA GLY A 199 -7.25 -35.86 2.13
C GLY A 199 -6.67 -34.95 3.21
N MET A 200 -7.43 -34.79 4.29
CA MET A 200 -7.11 -33.89 5.40
C MET A 200 -7.00 -34.65 6.71
N TYR A 201 -5.90 -34.46 7.46
CA TYR A 201 -5.77 -34.93 8.84
C TYR A 201 -5.88 -33.73 9.76
N LEU A 202 -6.97 -33.64 10.55
CA LEU A 202 -7.14 -32.59 11.55
C LEU A 202 -6.64 -33.08 12.91
N MET A 203 -5.63 -32.43 13.46
CA MET A 203 -5.28 -32.53 14.89
C MET A 203 -5.90 -31.34 15.62
N MET A 204 -6.66 -31.59 16.69
CA MET A 204 -7.23 -30.54 17.52
C MET A 204 -7.18 -30.87 19.03
N SER A 205 -7.01 -29.86 19.89
CA SER A 205 -7.31 -29.99 21.33
C SER A 205 -8.80 -29.73 21.58
N VAL A 206 -9.32 -30.25 22.70
CA VAL A 206 -10.72 -30.11 23.14
C VAL A 206 -10.86 -29.80 24.63
N ASP A 207 -9.72 -29.73 25.33
CA ASP A 207 -9.57 -29.88 26.78
C ASP A 207 -8.59 -28.86 27.40
N THR A 208 -7.94 -28.03 26.58
CA THR A 208 -7.04 -26.96 27.04
C THR A 208 -7.80 -25.86 27.77
N VAL A 209 -7.20 -25.37 28.87
CA VAL A 209 -7.59 -24.15 29.58
C VAL A 209 -6.36 -23.25 29.68
N ILE A 210 -6.51 -21.96 29.40
CA ILE A 210 -5.46 -20.94 29.44
C ILE A 210 -5.81 -19.96 30.57
N PRO A 211 -5.11 -20.02 31.72
CA PRO A 211 -5.36 -19.12 32.85
C PRO A 211 -4.97 -17.67 32.55
N PRO A 212 -5.65 -16.66 33.13
CA PRO A 212 -5.35 -15.26 32.92
C PRO A 212 -3.97 -14.88 33.48
N GLY A 213 -3.18 -14.16 32.68
CA GLY A 213 -1.83 -13.72 33.05
C GLY A 213 -0.72 -14.77 32.94
N GLU A 214 -1.05 -16.04 32.64
CA GLU A 214 -0.04 -17.09 32.47
C GLU A 214 0.73 -16.89 31.16
N LYS A 215 2.07 -16.95 31.21
CA LYS A 215 2.93 -16.53 30.09
C LYS A 215 3.04 -17.57 28.99
N VAL A 216 2.98 -18.86 29.35
CA VAL A 216 3.17 -19.99 28.42
C VAL A 216 2.24 -21.14 28.82
N VAL A 217 1.24 -21.41 27.99
CA VAL A 217 0.35 -22.58 28.13
C VAL A 217 0.50 -23.46 26.88
N ASN A 218 0.70 -24.76 27.06
CA ASN A 218 0.89 -25.71 25.97
C ASN A 218 -0.35 -26.62 25.81
N ALA A 219 -0.92 -26.64 24.61
CA ALA A 219 -1.92 -27.64 24.20
C ALA A 219 -1.24 -28.74 23.39
N ASP A 220 -1.12 -29.94 23.98
CA ASP A 220 -0.45 -31.09 23.38
C ASP A 220 -1.47 -32.10 22.84
N ILE A 221 -1.33 -32.47 21.57
CA ILE A 221 -2.23 -33.40 20.85
C ILE A 221 -1.38 -34.54 20.30
N SER A 222 -1.73 -35.80 20.57
CA SER A 222 -1.05 -36.96 19.99
C SER A 222 -1.96 -38.14 19.70
N CYS A 223 -1.78 -38.80 18.55
CA CYS A 223 -2.49 -40.02 18.16
C CYS A 223 -1.60 -40.98 17.37
N HIS A 224 -1.78 -42.29 17.61
CA HIS A 224 -1.19 -43.35 16.79
C HIS A 224 -1.84 -43.42 15.40
N TYR A 225 -1.02 -43.43 14.35
CA TYR A 225 -1.46 -43.64 12.98
C TYR A 225 -1.66 -45.13 12.67
N LYS A 226 -2.85 -45.49 12.17
CA LYS A 226 -3.31 -46.89 12.00
C LYS A 226 -3.95 -47.15 10.63
N LYS A 227 -3.44 -46.51 9.57
CA LYS A 227 -3.92 -46.66 8.18
C LYS A 227 -2.74 -47.00 7.25
N TYR A 228 -3.05 -47.21 5.96
CA TYR A 228 -2.04 -47.28 4.89
C TYR A 228 -1.23 -45.97 4.83
N PRO A 229 0.00 -45.98 4.26
CA PRO A 229 0.83 -44.78 4.21
C PRO A 229 0.14 -43.58 3.56
N MET A 230 0.38 -42.40 4.12
CA MET A 230 0.01 -41.12 3.53
C MET A 230 1.24 -40.21 3.44
N HIS A 231 1.28 -39.36 2.41
CA HIS A 231 2.40 -38.45 2.17
C HIS A 231 1.94 -37.02 2.34
N LEU A 232 2.61 -36.28 3.23
CA LEU A 232 2.25 -34.92 3.59
C LEU A 232 2.85 -33.94 2.59
N PHE A 233 2.06 -32.95 2.15
CA PHE A 233 2.53 -31.95 1.17
C PHE A 233 2.20 -30.50 1.53
N ALA A 234 1.19 -30.26 2.38
CA ALA A 234 0.91 -28.93 2.92
C ALA A 234 0.27 -29.00 4.32
N TYR A 235 0.33 -27.91 5.08
CA TYR A 235 -0.27 -27.80 6.41
C TYR A 235 -0.81 -26.38 6.68
N ARG A 236 -1.88 -26.28 7.47
CA ARG A 236 -2.48 -25.03 7.94
C ARG A 236 -2.60 -25.08 9.45
N VAL A 237 -2.15 -24.02 10.11
CA VAL A 237 -2.35 -23.80 11.56
C VAL A 237 -3.55 -22.89 11.79
N HIS A 238 -4.23 -23.03 12.92
CA HIS A 238 -5.30 -22.14 13.35
C HIS A 238 -5.45 -22.12 14.87
N THR A 239 -5.44 -20.91 15.41
CA THR A 239 -5.86 -20.52 16.76
C THR A 239 -6.62 -19.19 16.64
N HIS A 240 -7.13 -18.66 17.75
CA HIS A 240 -7.49 -17.26 17.88
C HIS A 240 -6.27 -16.45 18.40
N HIS A 241 -6.49 -15.28 19.01
CA HIS A 241 -5.45 -14.27 19.30
C HIS A 241 -4.35 -14.66 20.32
N LEU A 242 -4.56 -15.65 21.18
CA LEU A 242 -3.62 -16.00 22.25
C LEU A 242 -2.47 -16.89 21.75
N GLY A 243 -2.67 -17.64 20.66
CA GLY A 243 -1.69 -18.58 20.11
C GLY A 243 -0.43 -17.88 19.58
N LYS A 244 0.76 -18.37 19.94
CA LYS A 244 2.08 -17.80 19.59
C LYS A 244 2.85 -18.63 18.58
N VAL A 245 2.72 -19.96 18.64
CA VAL A 245 3.24 -20.89 17.62
C VAL A 245 2.46 -22.21 17.68
N VAL A 246 2.26 -22.83 16.52
CA VAL A 246 1.72 -24.19 16.39
C VAL A 246 2.72 -25.02 15.60
N SER A 247 3.12 -26.17 16.15
CA SER A 247 4.09 -27.09 15.56
C SER A 247 3.54 -28.50 15.47
N GLY A 248 3.74 -29.17 14.34
CA GLY A 248 3.32 -30.54 14.08
C GLY A 248 4.49 -31.43 13.68
N TYR A 249 4.48 -32.67 14.17
CA TYR A 249 5.54 -33.64 14.01
C TYR A 249 5.01 -35.06 13.78
N ARG A 250 5.77 -35.85 13.03
CA ARG A 250 5.71 -37.32 13.05
C ARG A 250 6.77 -37.81 14.03
N VAL A 251 6.42 -38.72 14.93
CA VAL A 251 7.37 -39.43 15.79
C VAL A 251 7.38 -40.91 15.42
N ARG A 252 8.57 -41.40 15.04
CA ARG A 252 8.83 -42.80 14.64
C ARG A 252 10.04 -43.30 15.43
N ASN A 253 9.88 -44.40 16.17
CA ASN A 253 10.94 -44.96 17.04
C ASN A 253 11.56 -43.94 18.02
N GLY A 254 10.77 -42.95 18.49
CA GLY A 254 11.24 -41.85 19.35
C GLY A 254 11.95 -40.71 18.61
N GLN A 255 12.24 -40.85 17.31
CA GLN A 255 12.77 -39.76 16.48
C GLN A 255 11.63 -38.86 15.99
N TRP A 256 11.73 -37.56 16.28
CA TRP A 256 10.84 -36.52 15.80
C TRP A 256 11.20 -36.11 14.36
N THR A 257 10.21 -35.83 13.53
CA THR A 257 10.35 -35.28 12.18
C THR A 257 9.33 -34.16 12.01
N LEU A 258 9.78 -32.95 11.70
CA LEU A 258 8.91 -31.79 11.51
C LEU A 258 7.98 -31.99 10.31
N ILE A 259 6.70 -31.70 10.51
CA ILE A 259 5.67 -31.61 9.45
C ILE A 259 5.48 -30.16 9.05
N GLY A 260 5.48 -29.27 10.05
CA GLY A 260 5.31 -27.84 9.86
C GLY A 260 5.28 -27.12 11.20
N ARG A 261 5.78 -25.89 11.22
CA ARG A 261 5.82 -25.01 12.40
C ARG A 261 5.54 -23.60 11.93
N GLN A 262 4.45 -23.01 12.42
CA GLN A 262 3.99 -21.71 11.96
C GLN A 262 3.37 -20.91 13.12
N SER A 263 3.49 -19.58 13.10
CA SER A 263 2.69 -18.74 14.00
C SER A 263 1.25 -18.76 13.53
N PRO A 264 0.26 -19.08 14.39
CA PRO A 264 -1.14 -19.02 14.00
C PRO A 264 -1.64 -17.59 13.81
N GLN A 265 -0.85 -16.58 14.23
CA GLN A 265 -1.11 -15.18 13.90
C GLN A 265 -0.63 -14.81 12.49
N LEU A 266 0.12 -15.66 11.78
CA LEU A 266 0.47 -15.42 10.37
C LEU A 266 -0.67 -15.90 9.44
N PRO A 267 -0.77 -15.41 8.19
CA PRO A 267 -1.90 -15.69 7.28
C PRO A 267 -2.27 -17.18 7.19
N GLN A 268 -3.43 -17.55 7.74
CA GLN A 268 -3.82 -18.96 7.95
C GLN A 268 -4.27 -19.68 6.66
N ALA A 269 -3.39 -19.78 5.67
CA ALA A 269 -3.52 -20.63 4.49
C ALA A 269 -2.82 -21.99 4.70
N PHE A 270 -2.77 -22.81 3.64
CA PHE A 270 -1.98 -24.05 3.63
C PHE A 270 -0.57 -23.79 3.09
N TYR A 271 0.41 -23.74 3.99
CA TYR A 271 1.83 -23.66 3.66
C TYR A 271 2.33 -25.02 3.15
N PRO A 272 3.25 -25.06 2.16
CA PRO A 272 3.87 -26.31 1.74
C PRO A 272 4.72 -26.92 2.87
N VAL A 273 4.81 -28.24 2.91
CA VAL A 273 5.77 -28.96 3.76
C VAL A 273 7.15 -28.89 3.10
N GLU A 274 8.16 -28.40 3.80
CA GLU A 274 9.53 -28.18 3.28
C GLU A 274 10.16 -29.46 2.68
N HIS A 275 9.94 -30.59 3.34
CA HIS A 275 10.55 -31.88 3.04
C HIS A 275 9.46 -32.97 3.02
N PRO A 276 9.32 -33.80 1.98
CA PRO A 276 8.23 -34.80 1.91
C PRO A 276 8.23 -35.78 3.10
N VAL A 277 7.21 -35.70 3.95
CA VAL A 277 7.05 -36.59 5.11
C VAL A 277 6.10 -37.74 4.77
N ASP A 278 6.56 -38.98 4.96
CA ASP A 278 5.70 -40.17 4.96
C ASP A 278 5.15 -40.45 6.37
N VAL A 279 3.87 -40.75 6.50
CA VAL A 279 3.26 -41.23 7.76
C VAL A 279 2.69 -42.61 7.53
N SER A 280 3.15 -43.58 8.31
CA SER A 280 2.93 -45.01 8.13
C SER A 280 2.35 -45.65 9.39
N PHE A 281 1.80 -46.87 9.25
CA PHE A 281 1.20 -47.61 10.37
C PHE A 281 2.20 -47.77 11.53
N GLY A 282 1.79 -47.35 12.73
CA GLY A 282 2.60 -47.42 13.95
C GLY A 282 3.25 -46.10 14.37
N ASP A 283 3.34 -45.11 13.47
CA ASP A 283 3.81 -43.76 13.82
C ASP A 283 2.89 -43.09 14.85
N ILE A 284 3.42 -42.12 15.58
CA ILE A 284 2.63 -41.14 16.33
C ILE A 284 2.65 -39.83 15.56
N LEU A 285 1.48 -39.24 15.34
CA LEU A 285 1.37 -37.82 14.99
C LEU A 285 1.25 -37.04 16.30
N ALA A 286 2.10 -36.03 16.48
CA ALA A 286 2.16 -35.19 17.67
C ALA A 286 2.17 -33.70 17.27
N ALA A 287 1.38 -32.87 17.94
CA ALA A 287 1.33 -31.43 17.72
C ALA A 287 1.28 -30.67 19.05
N ARG A 288 1.85 -29.47 19.07
CA ARG A 288 1.81 -28.52 20.18
C ARG A 288 1.34 -27.16 19.68
N CYS A 289 0.34 -26.57 20.34
CA CYS A 289 0.08 -25.14 20.27
C CYS A 289 0.59 -24.48 21.56
N VAL A 290 1.23 -23.31 21.43
CA VAL A 290 1.72 -22.51 22.55
C VAL A 290 0.88 -21.24 22.64
N PHE A 291 0.36 -20.91 23.82
CA PHE A 291 -0.48 -19.74 24.10
C PHE A 291 0.13 -18.85 25.19
N SER A 292 -0.30 -17.60 25.27
CA SER A 292 -0.13 -16.75 26.47
C SER A 292 -1.50 -16.19 26.88
N GLY A 293 -1.81 -16.24 28.17
CA GLY A 293 -2.97 -15.62 28.81
C GLY A 293 -2.74 -14.17 29.24
N GLU A 294 -1.57 -13.59 28.96
CA GLU A 294 -1.30 -12.17 29.24
C GLU A 294 -2.32 -11.26 28.53
N GLY A 295 -3.00 -10.41 29.30
CA GLY A 295 -4.06 -9.53 28.82
C GLY A 295 -5.48 -10.09 28.95
N ARG A 296 -5.67 -11.36 29.31
CA ARG A 296 -6.98 -11.92 29.72
C ARG A 296 -7.21 -11.74 31.23
N THR A 297 -8.47 -11.63 31.64
CA THR A 297 -8.91 -11.50 33.05
C THR A 297 -9.60 -12.74 33.61
N GLU A 298 -10.00 -13.67 32.74
CA GLU A 298 -10.73 -14.90 33.06
C GLU A 298 -10.11 -16.07 32.28
N ASP A 299 -10.36 -17.31 32.73
CA ASP A 299 -9.90 -18.54 32.08
C ASP A 299 -10.43 -18.63 30.64
N THR A 300 -9.55 -18.91 29.69
CA THR A 300 -9.92 -19.08 28.28
C THR A 300 -9.92 -20.57 27.91
N HIS A 301 -11.05 -21.07 27.41
CA HIS A 301 -11.27 -22.48 27.07
C HIS A 301 -11.21 -22.73 25.55
N ILE A 302 -11.13 -24.00 25.13
CA ILE A 302 -11.35 -24.36 23.72
C ILE A 302 -12.83 -24.18 23.36
N GLY A 303 -13.12 -23.45 22.28
CA GLY A 303 -14.49 -23.15 21.86
C GLY A 303 -14.59 -22.51 20.48
N GLY A 304 -15.78 -22.05 20.12
CA GLY A 304 -16.12 -21.57 18.78
C GLY A 304 -16.11 -20.05 18.60
N THR A 305 -16.05 -19.29 19.69
CA THR A 305 -16.08 -17.82 19.68
C THR A 305 -14.69 -17.22 19.77
N SER A 306 -14.53 -15.96 19.39
CA SER A 306 -13.28 -15.19 19.56
C SER A 306 -12.90 -14.90 21.02
N SER A 307 -13.86 -15.02 21.95
CA SER A 307 -13.59 -15.10 23.39
C SER A 307 -12.92 -16.43 23.79
N ASP A 308 -13.27 -17.53 23.12
CA ASP A 308 -12.63 -18.83 23.31
C ASP A 308 -11.27 -18.89 22.56
N GLU A 309 -10.64 -20.06 22.59
CA GLU A 309 -9.48 -20.40 21.76
C GLU A 309 -9.69 -21.67 20.91
N MET A 310 -8.81 -21.88 19.94
CA MET A 310 -8.67 -23.15 19.23
C MET A 310 -7.20 -23.55 19.15
N CYS A 311 -6.94 -24.86 19.08
CA CYS A 311 -5.62 -25.40 18.74
C CYS A 311 -5.81 -26.41 17.62
N ASN A 312 -5.79 -25.94 16.36
CA ASN A 312 -6.04 -26.77 15.19
C ASN A 312 -4.81 -26.81 14.27
N LEU A 313 -4.38 -28.01 13.90
CA LEU A 313 -3.42 -28.27 12.84
C LEU A 313 -4.09 -29.15 11.77
N TYR A 314 -4.29 -28.58 10.59
CA TYR A 314 -4.79 -29.26 9.41
C TYR A 314 -3.61 -29.70 8.54
N ILE A 315 -3.51 -30.99 8.24
CA ILE A 315 -2.42 -31.55 7.45
C ILE A 315 -3.00 -32.11 6.15
N MET A 316 -2.62 -31.53 5.01
CA MET A 316 -2.93 -32.07 3.68
C MET A 316 -1.98 -33.21 3.34
N TYR A 317 -2.57 -34.33 2.94
CA TYR A 317 -1.85 -35.51 2.49
C TYR A 317 -2.43 -36.08 1.19
N TYR A 318 -1.66 -36.93 0.51
CA TYR A 318 -2.18 -37.81 -0.53
C TYR A 318 -1.92 -39.29 -0.20
N MET A 319 -2.78 -40.17 -0.74
CA MET A 319 -2.74 -41.63 -0.59
C MET A 319 -3.05 -42.32 -1.93
N GLU A 320 -2.59 -43.56 -2.12
CA GLU A 320 -2.99 -44.38 -3.28
C GLU A 320 -4.52 -44.58 -3.33
N ALA A 321 -5.15 -44.35 -4.49
CA ALA A 321 -6.62 -44.23 -4.60
C ALA A 321 -7.44 -45.45 -4.12
N LYS A 322 -6.84 -46.65 -4.10
CA LYS A 322 -7.39 -47.92 -3.59
C LYS A 322 -7.41 -48.04 -2.04
N HIS A 323 -6.65 -47.19 -1.35
CA HIS A 323 -6.46 -47.21 0.10
C HIS A 323 -6.79 -45.87 0.76
N ALA A 324 -7.00 -44.83 -0.04
CA ALA A 324 -7.21 -43.46 0.41
C ALA A 324 -8.47 -43.28 1.26
N VAL A 325 -8.32 -42.51 2.34
CA VAL A 325 -9.40 -41.99 3.17
C VAL A 325 -9.35 -40.46 3.06
N SER A 326 -10.45 -39.81 2.70
CA SER A 326 -10.44 -38.35 2.43
C SER A 326 -10.30 -37.48 3.69
N PHE A 327 -10.61 -38.01 4.89
CA PHE A 327 -10.53 -37.25 6.14
C PHE A 327 -10.17 -38.12 7.34
N MET A 328 -9.30 -37.63 8.22
CA MET A 328 -8.90 -38.24 9.49
C MET A 328 -8.83 -37.19 10.59
N THR A 329 -8.86 -37.63 11.86
CA THR A 329 -8.94 -36.71 13.02
C THR A 329 -8.20 -37.27 14.22
N CYS A 330 -7.53 -36.39 14.98
CA CYS A 330 -7.02 -36.63 16.32
C CYS A 330 -7.56 -35.55 17.27
N THR A 331 -8.13 -35.97 18.40
CA THR A 331 -8.73 -35.09 19.43
C THR A 331 -8.29 -35.50 20.84
N GLN A 332 -7.07 -36.04 20.95
CA GLN A 332 -6.58 -36.76 22.12
C GLN A 332 -5.08 -36.49 22.32
N ASN A 333 -4.58 -36.80 23.51
CA ASN A 333 -3.14 -36.90 23.78
C ASN A 333 -2.84 -38.31 24.33
N VAL A 334 -2.59 -39.27 23.42
CA VAL A 334 -2.39 -40.68 23.79
C VAL A 334 -1.05 -40.97 24.46
N ASP A 335 -0.05 -40.13 24.24
CA ASP A 335 1.26 -40.18 24.93
C ASP A 335 1.70 -38.77 25.37
N PRO A 336 1.24 -38.28 26.54
CA PRO A 336 1.71 -37.02 27.11
C PRO A 336 3.18 -37.06 27.58
N ALA A 337 3.79 -38.25 27.71
CA ALA A 337 5.16 -38.38 28.20
C ALA A 337 6.18 -38.09 27.09
N ILE A 338 5.85 -38.39 25.83
CA ILE A 338 6.72 -38.15 24.66
C ILE A 338 7.13 -36.68 24.54
N PHE A 339 6.21 -35.75 24.87
CA PHE A 339 6.40 -34.29 24.81
C PHE A 339 7.52 -33.76 25.72
N LYS A 340 8.06 -34.56 26.64
CA LYS A 340 9.29 -34.23 27.38
C LYS A 340 10.56 -34.25 26.50
N THR A 341 10.46 -34.84 25.31
CA THR A 341 11.54 -34.94 24.31
C THR A 341 11.23 -34.16 23.02
N ILE A 342 10.18 -33.33 23.01
CA ILE A 342 9.83 -32.51 21.85
C ILE A 342 11.01 -31.57 21.49
N PRO A 343 11.32 -31.38 20.19
CA PRO A 343 12.36 -30.45 19.77
C PRO A 343 12.13 -29.03 20.32
N PRO A 344 13.19 -28.33 20.81
CA PRO A 344 13.03 -27.06 21.52
C PRO A 344 12.27 -25.97 20.74
N GLU A 345 12.45 -25.93 19.41
CA GLU A 345 11.81 -24.98 18.51
C GLU A 345 10.28 -25.03 18.54
N ALA A 346 9.67 -26.16 18.94
CA ALA A 346 8.22 -26.27 19.15
C ALA A 346 7.67 -25.28 20.20
N ASN A 347 8.54 -24.77 21.08
CA ASN A 347 8.21 -23.87 22.18
C ASN A 347 8.63 -22.42 21.90
N ILE A 348 9.46 -22.19 20.88
CA ILE A 348 10.00 -20.88 20.53
C ILE A 348 8.98 -20.19 19.61
N PRO A 349 8.39 -19.04 19.98
CA PRO A 349 7.54 -18.27 19.08
C PRO A 349 8.28 -17.93 17.78
N ILE A 350 7.59 -17.96 16.65
CA ILE A 350 8.13 -17.35 15.43
C ILE A 350 8.00 -15.83 15.60
N PRO A 351 9.06 -15.03 15.38
CA PRO A 351 8.95 -13.57 15.42
C PRO A 351 8.03 -13.10 14.29
N VAL A 352 6.86 -12.57 14.64
CA VAL A 352 5.89 -12.05 13.67
C VAL A 352 6.10 -10.54 13.54
N LYS A 353 6.42 -10.07 12.33
CA LYS A 353 6.36 -8.64 12.00
C LYS A 353 4.89 -8.18 12.06
N SER A 354 4.61 -7.00 12.63
CA SER A 354 3.24 -6.57 13.02
C SER A 354 2.25 -6.46 11.85
N ASP A 355 2.76 -6.20 10.64
CA ASP A 355 2.06 -6.19 9.36
C ASP A 355 1.40 -7.54 8.99
N MET A 356 1.92 -8.66 9.50
CA MET A 356 1.48 -10.00 9.11
C MET A 356 0.47 -10.65 10.07
N LEU A 357 -0.13 -9.89 11.00
CA LEU A 357 -1.01 -10.42 12.06
C LEU A 357 -2.47 -10.69 11.60
N MET A 358 -2.97 -11.88 11.92
CA MET A 358 -4.35 -12.35 11.72
C MET A 358 -5.27 -11.95 12.88
N MET A 359 -6.38 -11.28 12.57
CA MET A 359 -7.37 -10.85 13.56
C MET A 359 -8.51 -11.89 13.68
N HIS A 360 -8.86 -12.25 14.92
CA HIS A 360 -9.93 -13.20 15.27
C HIS A 360 -10.91 -12.50 16.23
N GLY A 361 -11.69 -11.57 15.67
CA GLY A 361 -12.25 -10.45 16.41
C GLY A 361 -13.35 -10.78 17.42
N HIS A 362 -13.23 -10.21 18.62
CA HIS A 362 -14.33 -9.43 19.18
C HIS A 362 -13.78 -8.12 19.78
N HIS A 363 -14.35 -6.99 19.41
CA HIS A 363 -13.90 -5.69 19.89
C HIS A 363 -14.21 -5.45 21.38
N HIS A 364 -13.15 -5.34 22.18
CA HIS A 364 -13.04 -4.17 23.05
C HIS A 364 -12.41 -3.01 22.23
N LYS A 365 -12.84 -1.77 22.51
CA LYS A 365 -12.58 -0.62 21.63
C LYS A 365 -11.09 -0.24 21.55
N GLY A 366 -10.53 -0.34 20.35
CA GLY A 366 -9.24 0.22 19.94
C GLY A 366 -9.10 0.08 18.43
N THR A 367 -9.66 1.02 17.66
CA THR A 367 -9.91 0.83 16.22
C THR A 367 -8.69 1.09 15.34
N GLU A 368 -7.79 0.11 15.26
CA GLU A 368 -7.00 -0.13 14.05
C GLU A 368 -7.88 -0.79 12.96
N ASN A 369 -7.44 -0.71 11.70
CA ASN A 369 -7.58 -1.82 10.75
C ASN A 369 -6.61 -1.59 9.58
N LYS A 370 -5.66 -2.48 9.35
CA LYS A 370 -4.56 -2.32 8.37
C LYS A 370 -5.04 -2.40 6.91
N ASP A 371 -4.21 -1.87 6.00
CA ASP A 371 -4.39 -1.98 4.55
C ASP A 371 -4.37 -3.43 4.04
N HIS A 372 -4.75 -3.66 2.77
CA HIS A 372 -3.88 -4.38 1.83
C HIS A 372 -4.42 -4.33 0.38
N SER A 373 -3.51 -4.49 -0.58
CA SER A 373 -3.78 -4.70 -2.01
C SER A 373 -3.65 -6.19 -2.40
N SER A 374 -3.84 -6.53 -3.68
CA SER A 374 -2.96 -7.42 -4.51
C SER A 374 -3.40 -7.28 -6.00
N LEU A 375 -2.48 -7.35 -6.98
CA LEU A 375 -2.28 -8.46 -7.96
C LEU A 375 -3.50 -8.81 -8.86
N LEU A 376 -3.37 -9.25 -10.13
CA LEU A 376 -2.21 -9.72 -10.90
C LEU A 376 -2.39 -9.46 -12.43
N GLN A 377 -1.46 -9.93 -13.27
CA GLN A 377 -1.22 -9.51 -14.67
C GLN A 377 -0.90 -10.72 -15.60
N GLN A 378 -0.30 -10.45 -16.78
CA GLN A 378 0.46 -11.33 -17.70
C GLN A 378 -0.28 -11.98 -18.90
N PRO A 379 0.41 -12.38 -20.00
CA PRO A 379 1.88 -12.47 -20.24
C PRO A 379 2.38 -11.65 -21.48
N LYS A 380 3.63 -11.69 -22.01
CA LYS A 380 4.74 -12.67 -21.94
C LYS A 380 6.10 -12.13 -22.48
N ARG A 381 7.24 -12.52 -21.86
CA ARG A 381 8.67 -12.55 -22.37
C ARG A 381 9.29 -11.27 -22.96
N GLU A 382 10.58 -10.96 -22.79
CA GLU A 382 11.79 -11.81 -22.84
C GLU A 382 12.64 -11.82 -21.54
N GLU A 383 13.89 -12.28 -21.59
CA GLU A 383 14.68 -12.80 -20.45
C GLU A 383 15.93 -11.94 -20.16
N GLU A 384 16.10 -11.51 -18.90
CA GLU A 384 17.34 -10.96 -18.32
C GLU A 384 17.55 -11.59 -16.92
N GLU A 385 18.80 -11.70 -16.47
CA GLU A 385 19.18 -12.45 -15.26
C GLU A 385 18.88 -11.67 -13.97
N VAL A 386 18.21 -12.32 -13.01
CA VAL A 386 17.85 -11.73 -11.71
C VAL A 386 18.95 -12.04 -10.68
N LEU A 387 19.49 -11.01 -10.04
CA LEU A 387 20.21 -11.19 -8.77
C LEU A 387 19.19 -11.44 -7.66
N ASP A 388 19.10 -12.70 -7.22
CA ASP A 388 18.30 -13.12 -6.07
C ASP A 388 19.15 -12.94 -4.81
N GLN A 389 19.01 -11.78 -4.14
CA GLN A 389 19.67 -11.46 -2.87
C GLN A 389 18.67 -10.78 -1.93
N ASP A 390 18.63 -11.20 -0.66
CA ASP A 390 17.74 -10.67 0.38
C ASP A 390 18.13 -9.24 0.79
N PHE A 391 17.75 -8.25 -0.01
CA PHE A 391 17.97 -6.84 0.28
C PHE A 391 17.04 -6.37 1.41
N HIS A 392 17.58 -6.22 2.62
CA HIS A 392 16.87 -5.63 3.77
C HIS A 392 17.74 -4.57 4.48
N ILE A 393 17.09 -3.52 4.97
CA ILE A 393 17.69 -2.40 5.69
C ILE A 393 17.16 -2.33 7.13
N GLU A 394 18.07 -2.29 8.11
CA GLU A 394 17.77 -2.24 9.54
C GLU A 394 18.41 -1.01 10.23
N GLU A 395 17.90 -0.61 11.41
CA GLU A 395 18.50 0.47 12.21
C GLU A 395 19.90 0.04 12.67
N ALA A 396 20.91 0.89 12.41
CA ALA A 396 22.29 0.62 12.79
C ALA A 396 22.48 0.83 14.31
N LEU A 397 21.99 -0.11 15.12
CA LEU A 397 21.94 0.01 16.60
C LEU A 397 23.31 0.29 17.24
N ASP A 398 24.42 -0.23 16.70
CA ASP A 398 25.76 0.06 17.22
C ASP A 398 26.21 1.52 16.99
N TRP A 399 25.51 2.29 16.15
CA TRP A 399 25.72 3.73 16.02
C TRP A 399 25.09 4.46 17.23
N PRO A 400 25.82 5.38 17.89
CA PRO A 400 25.34 6.02 19.13
C PRO A 400 24.25 7.07 18.90
N GLY A 401 23.92 7.40 17.64
CA GLY A 401 22.93 8.41 17.27
C GLY A 401 23.36 9.85 17.54
N VAL A 402 22.59 10.81 17.05
CA VAL A 402 22.81 12.25 17.32
C VAL A 402 21.63 12.81 18.13
N TYR A 403 21.35 12.16 19.26
CA TYR A 403 20.16 12.41 20.11
C TYR A 403 20.21 13.72 20.93
N LEU A 404 21.17 14.61 20.66
CA LEU A 404 21.42 15.87 21.37
C LEU A 404 21.77 17.00 20.38
N LEU A 405 21.10 17.03 19.22
CA LEU A 405 21.17 18.21 18.34
C LEU A 405 20.40 19.37 18.99
N PRO A 406 20.90 20.61 18.86
CA PRO A 406 20.33 21.78 19.55
C PRO A 406 18.96 22.22 19.01
N GLY A 407 18.49 21.65 17.90
CA GLY A 407 17.22 22.01 17.28
C GLY A 407 16.69 21.02 16.25
N GLN A 408 15.64 21.44 15.55
CA GLN A 408 15.00 20.65 14.48
C GLN A 408 16.00 20.34 13.37
N VAL A 409 16.15 19.06 13.02
CA VAL A 409 16.95 18.63 11.86
C VAL A 409 16.18 18.90 10.59
N SER A 410 16.70 19.78 9.73
CA SER A 410 16.00 20.20 8.52
C SER A 410 16.56 19.58 7.24
N GLY A 411 17.85 19.26 7.21
CA GLY A 411 18.49 18.65 6.04
C GLY A 411 19.66 17.71 6.40
N VAL A 412 19.91 16.70 5.56
CA VAL A 412 21.02 15.73 5.69
C VAL A 412 21.66 15.40 4.34
N ALA A 413 22.99 15.40 4.27
CA ALA A 413 23.75 15.05 3.06
C ALA A 413 25.01 14.25 3.39
N LEU A 414 25.73 13.79 2.37
CA LEU A 414 27.02 13.11 2.49
C LEU A 414 28.12 13.92 1.79
N ASP A 415 29.27 14.10 2.44
CA ASP A 415 30.43 14.75 1.83
C ASP A 415 31.23 13.78 0.92
N SER A 416 32.28 14.28 0.27
CA SER A 416 33.15 13.47 -0.62
C SER A 416 33.96 12.38 0.08
N ASN A 417 33.87 12.26 1.41
CA ASN A 417 34.52 11.26 2.24
C ASN A 417 33.49 10.33 2.93
N SER A 418 32.21 10.45 2.55
CA SER A 418 31.05 9.79 3.18
C SER A 418 30.82 10.16 4.65
N ASN A 419 31.28 11.34 5.10
CA ASN A 419 30.83 11.91 6.37
C ASN A 419 29.39 12.39 6.23
N LEU A 420 28.60 12.24 7.31
CA LEU A 420 27.26 12.80 7.39
C LEU A 420 27.36 14.31 7.63
N VAL A 421 26.70 15.11 6.81
CA VAL A 421 26.52 16.56 7.03
C VAL A 421 25.07 16.80 7.43
N ILE A 422 24.85 17.52 8.53
CA ILE A 422 23.54 17.83 9.11
C ILE A 422 23.31 19.34 9.04
N PHE A 423 22.12 19.76 8.65
CA PHE A 423 21.63 21.13 8.76
C PHE A 423 20.47 21.20 9.76
N HIS A 424 20.57 22.06 10.77
CA HIS A 424 19.56 22.20 11.83
C HIS A 424 19.17 23.64 12.11
N ARG A 425 17.96 23.83 12.65
CA ARG A 425 17.39 25.16 13.00
C ARG A 425 17.86 25.72 14.34
N GLY A 426 18.49 24.90 15.19
CA GLY A 426 18.94 25.34 16.51
C GLY A 426 17.78 25.75 17.43
N ASP A 427 17.96 26.85 18.15
CA ASP A 427 16.94 27.43 19.03
C ASP A 427 15.70 27.98 18.27
N HIS A 428 15.81 28.19 16.95
CA HIS A 428 14.68 28.58 16.11
C HIS A 428 13.78 27.36 15.78
N VAL A 429 12.47 27.53 15.96
CA VAL A 429 11.45 26.50 15.69
C VAL A 429 10.52 26.96 14.58
N TRP A 430 10.30 26.13 13.56
CA TRP A 430 9.22 26.39 12.59
C TRP A 430 7.89 25.92 13.19
N ASP A 431 7.01 26.88 13.46
CA ASP A 431 5.65 26.68 13.92
C ASP A 431 4.59 27.43 13.07
N GLY A 432 3.32 27.36 13.47
CA GLY A 432 2.23 28.09 12.82
C GLY A 432 2.25 29.62 12.99
N ASN A 433 3.12 30.16 13.84
CA ASN A 433 3.27 31.60 14.10
C ASN A 433 4.48 32.20 13.34
N SER A 434 5.31 31.36 12.71
CA SER A 434 6.56 31.75 12.07
C SER A 434 6.36 32.67 10.85
N PHE A 435 5.22 32.58 10.15
CA PHE A 435 4.91 33.34 8.94
C PHE A 435 3.48 33.89 8.96
N ASP A 436 3.24 35.03 8.29
CA ASP A 436 1.88 35.55 8.05
C ASP A 436 1.23 34.99 6.77
N SER A 437 0.01 35.43 6.48
CA SER A 437 -0.75 35.07 5.28
C SER A 437 -0.20 35.63 3.96
N LYS A 438 0.95 36.32 3.99
CA LYS A 438 1.75 36.74 2.82
C LYS A 438 3.09 36.01 2.77
N PHE A 439 3.27 35.00 3.61
CA PHE A 439 4.50 34.22 3.77
C PHE A 439 5.69 35.07 4.24
N VAL A 440 5.45 36.21 4.89
CA VAL A 440 6.49 37.04 5.50
C VAL A 440 6.84 36.45 6.86
N TYR A 441 8.11 36.09 7.06
CA TYR A 441 8.59 35.61 8.37
C TYR A 441 8.39 36.68 9.46
N GLN A 442 7.79 36.30 10.59
CA GLN A 442 7.36 37.22 11.65
C GLN A 442 8.42 37.42 12.73
N GLN A 443 9.15 36.36 13.11
CA GLN A 443 10.08 36.34 14.25
C GLN A 443 11.43 37.05 13.95
N ARG A 444 11.45 38.01 13.02
CA ARG A 444 12.65 38.75 12.56
C ARG A 444 13.43 39.42 13.68
N GLY A 445 12.77 39.72 14.81
CA GLY A 445 13.38 40.34 15.99
C GLY A 445 14.32 39.43 16.78
N LEU A 446 14.34 38.11 16.53
CA LEU A 446 15.32 37.19 17.13
C LEU A 446 16.74 37.39 16.58
N GLY A 447 16.86 37.89 15.34
CA GLY A 447 18.12 37.86 14.59
C GLY A 447 18.33 36.52 13.87
N PRO A 448 19.51 36.30 13.24
CA PRO A 448 19.89 35.00 12.71
C PRO A 448 20.35 34.07 13.85
N ILE A 449 20.25 32.75 13.63
CA ILE A 449 20.65 31.71 14.58
C ILE A 449 22.12 31.92 15.00
N GLU A 450 22.34 32.07 16.32
CA GLU A 450 23.66 32.40 16.87
C GLU A 450 24.63 31.22 16.91
N GLU A 451 24.20 29.97 16.71
CA GLU A 451 25.06 28.79 16.73
C GLU A 451 25.41 28.28 15.32
N ASP A 452 26.42 27.41 15.21
CA ASP A 452 26.76 26.76 13.95
C ASP A 452 25.66 25.75 13.57
N THR A 453 24.89 26.07 12.52
CA THR A 453 23.74 25.29 12.04
C THR A 453 24.12 24.08 11.16
N ILE A 454 25.35 24.00 10.67
CA ILE A 454 25.85 22.96 9.75
C ILE A 454 26.96 22.18 10.44
N LEU A 455 26.72 20.90 10.71
CA LEU A 455 27.63 19.99 11.41
C LEU A 455 28.08 18.85 10.50
N VAL A 456 29.38 18.57 10.48
CA VAL A 456 29.97 17.38 9.83
C VAL A 456 30.22 16.33 10.91
N ILE A 457 29.73 15.12 10.70
CA ILE A 457 29.63 14.04 11.68
C ILE A 457 30.34 12.78 11.19
N ASP A 458 31.14 12.15 12.05
CA ASP A 458 31.78 10.86 11.79
C ASP A 458 30.72 9.74 11.68
N PRO A 459 30.64 9.01 10.54
CA PRO A 459 29.61 8.01 10.29
C PRO A 459 29.75 6.75 11.16
N ASN A 460 30.83 6.60 11.92
CA ASN A 460 31.11 5.44 12.78
C ASN A 460 30.74 5.69 14.25
N ASN A 461 31.07 6.88 14.78
CA ASN A 461 30.99 7.19 16.22
C ASN A 461 30.14 8.43 16.55
N ALA A 462 29.56 9.08 15.55
CA ALA A 462 28.73 10.29 15.66
C ALA A 462 29.41 11.53 16.28
N ALA A 463 30.75 11.57 16.36
CA ALA A 463 31.47 12.76 16.80
C ALA A 463 31.38 13.89 15.76
N VAL A 464 31.28 15.13 16.24
CA VAL A 464 31.35 16.33 15.40
C VAL A 464 32.79 16.55 14.96
N LEU A 465 33.03 16.51 13.65
CA LEU A 465 34.33 16.73 13.00
C LEU A 465 34.55 18.21 12.67
N GLN A 466 33.48 18.92 12.25
CA GLN A 466 33.50 20.34 11.92
C GLN A 466 32.12 20.96 12.17
N SER A 467 32.07 22.22 12.60
CA SER A 467 30.86 23.04 12.68
C SER A 467 31.03 24.33 11.87
N THR A 468 29.95 24.81 11.25
CA THR A 468 29.86 26.05 10.46
C THR A 468 28.41 26.57 10.41
N GLY A 469 28.19 27.78 9.89
CA GLY A 469 26.86 28.32 9.61
C GLY A 469 26.39 29.43 10.56
N LYS A 470 27.10 29.66 11.67
CA LYS A 470 26.79 30.69 12.68
C LYS A 470 26.48 32.06 12.06
N ASN A 471 25.37 32.66 12.52
CA ASN A 471 24.84 33.97 12.13
C ASN A 471 24.43 34.11 10.65
N LEU A 472 24.28 33.03 9.87
CA LEU A 472 23.91 33.10 8.45
C LEU A 472 22.41 32.87 8.17
N PHE A 473 21.72 32.10 9.01
CA PHE A 473 20.38 31.56 8.72
C PHE A 473 19.34 32.01 9.76
N TYR A 474 18.06 32.01 9.35
CA TYR A 474 16.91 32.31 10.20
C TYR A 474 15.97 31.11 10.32
N LEU A 475 15.80 30.32 9.25
CA LEU A 475 14.99 29.12 9.29
C LEU A 475 15.44 28.10 8.22
N PRO A 476 16.51 27.32 8.52
CA PRO A 476 17.00 26.21 7.72
C PRO A 476 15.93 25.25 7.18
N HIS A 477 16.09 24.84 5.92
CA HIS A 477 15.34 23.74 5.31
C HIS A 477 16.30 22.71 4.69
N GLY A 478 16.36 22.58 3.36
CA GLY A 478 17.09 21.52 2.67
C GLY A 478 18.61 21.72 2.65
N LEU A 479 19.34 20.62 2.51
CA LEU A 479 20.79 20.56 2.37
C LEU A 479 21.17 19.55 1.27
N SER A 480 21.96 19.97 0.30
CA SER A 480 22.64 19.06 -0.64
C SER A 480 24.09 19.47 -0.88
N ILE A 481 24.87 18.59 -1.50
CA ILE A 481 26.31 18.80 -1.72
C ILE A 481 26.62 18.54 -3.19
N ASP A 482 27.29 19.50 -3.85
CA ASP A 482 27.69 19.31 -5.25
C ASP A 482 28.99 18.51 -5.40
N LYS A 483 29.26 18.03 -6.61
CA LYS A 483 30.44 17.20 -6.93
C LYS A 483 31.81 17.88 -6.73
N ASP A 484 31.83 19.18 -6.43
CA ASP A 484 33.05 19.94 -6.09
C ASP A 484 33.18 20.15 -4.56
N GLY A 485 32.28 19.56 -3.77
CA GLY A 485 32.27 19.59 -2.31
C GLY A 485 31.64 20.86 -1.70
N ASN A 486 30.88 21.64 -2.48
CA ASN A 486 30.21 22.83 -1.97
C ASN A 486 28.84 22.48 -1.41
N TYR A 487 28.46 23.11 -0.30
CA TYR A 487 27.15 22.90 0.30
C TYR A 487 26.12 23.84 -0.34
N TRP A 488 24.95 23.31 -0.64
CA TRP A 488 23.79 24.03 -1.15
C TRP A 488 22.68 23.91 -0.13
N VAL A 489 22.21 25.06 0.37
CA VAL A 489 21.21 25.11 1.44
C VAL A 489 20.09 26.08 1.14
N THR A 490 18.89 25.77 1.61
CA THR A 490 17.71 26.65 1.52
C THR A 490 17.35 27.22 2.88
N ASP A 491 16.93 28.48 2.89
CA ASP A 491 16.34 29.13 4.07
C ASP A 491 14.99 29.71 3.68
N VAL A 492 13.95 29.26 4.38
CA VAL A 492 12.56 29.60 4.06
C VAL A 492 12.13 30.95 4.64
N ALA A 493 12.81 31.47 5.67
CA ALA A 493 12.53 32.79 6.25
C ALA A 493 13.19 33.92 5.46
N LEU A 494 14.40 33.66 4.96
CA LEU A 494 15.10 34.51 4.00
C LEU A 494 14.51 34.39 2.59
N HIS A 495 13.82 33.29 2.27
CA HIS A 495 13.37 32.91 0.93
C HIS A 495 14.53 32.83 -0.08
N GLN A 496 15.63 32.22 0.34
CA GLN A 496 16.89 32.22 -0.40
C GLN A 496 17.54 30.83 -0.46
N VAL A 497 18.38 30.67 -1.49
CA VAL A 497 19.24 29.50 -1.69
C VAL A 497 20.68 29.97 -1.69
N PHE A 498 21.53 29.27 -0.96
CA PHE A 498 22.94 29.64 -0.75
C PHE A 498 23.87 28.54 -1.26
N LYS A 499 24.98 28.94 -1.87
CA LYS A 499 26.14 28.08 -2.10
C LYS A 499 27.25 28.45 -1.11
N LEU A 500 27.81 27.47 -0.41
CA LEU A 500 28.86 27.65 0.59
C LEU A 500 30.10 26.80 0.23
N ASP A 501 31.31 27.33 0.46
CA ASP A 501 32.54 26.53 0.51
C ASP A 501 32.82 26.15 1.99
N PRO A 502 32.78 24.87 2.38
CA PRO A 502 33.04 24.43 3.75
C PRO A 502 34.50 24.66 4.22
N LYS A 503 35.42 24.98 3.30
CA LYS A 503 36.81 25.36 3.62
C LYS A 503 36.94 26.87 3.87
N SER A 504 35.92 27.65 3.52
CA SER A 504 35.86 29.09 3.78
C SER A 504 35.16 29.38 5.11
N LYS A 505 35.72 30.31 5.89
CA LYS A 505 35.03 30.91 7.06
C LYS A 505 34.27 32.17 6.63
N GLY A 506 33.66 32.13 5.43
CA GLY A 506 33.32 33.31 4.65
C GLY A 506 31.86 33.38 4.20
N SER A 507 31.52 34.51 3.57
CA SER A 507 30.21 34.74 2.98
C SER A 507 29.89 33.73 1.86
N PRO A 508 28.60 33.44 1.60
CA PRO A 508 28.18 32.53 0.53
C PRO A 508 28.79 32.86 -0.85
N LEU A 509 29.22 31.82 -1.57
CA LEU A 509 29.75 31.91 -2.94
C LEU A 509 28.70 32.40 -3.94
N LEU A 510 27.44 32.05 -3.70
CA LEU A 510 26.28 32.44 -4.49
C LEU A 510 25.07 32.55 -3.57
N ILE A 511 24.21 33.52 -3.85
CA ILE A 511 22.89 33.67 -3.22
C ILE A 511 21.85 33.86 -4.32
N LEU A 512 20.80 33.04 -4.29
CA LEU A 512 19.62 33.14 -5.15
C LEU A 512 18.40 33.50 -4.30
N GLY A 513 17.41 34.19 -4.87
CA GLY A 513 16.28 34.75 -4.11
C GLY A 513 16.58 36.12 -3.51
N ARG A 514 15.57 36.76 -2.89
CA ARG A 514 15.71 38.05 -2.19
C ARG A 514 15.39 37.88 -0.71
N SER A 515 16.38 38.17 0.12
CA SER A 515 16.28 38.11 1.58
C SER A 515 14.99 38.76 2.09
N MET A 516 14.22 38.00 2.88
CA MET A 516 13.04 38.45 3.60
C MET A 516 11.89 38.99 2.70
N GLN A 517 11.91 38.65 1.40
CA GLN A 517 10.93 39.06 0.39
C GLN A 517 10.39 37.86 -0.41
N PRO A 518 9.21 37.33 -0.07
CA PRO A 518 8.61 36.21 -0.81
C PRO A 518 8.10 36.65 -2.19
N GLY A 519 8.20 35.77 -3.19
CA GLY A 519 7.71 36.05 -4.54
C GLY A 519 7.84 34.89 -5.53
N SER A 520 7.34 35.10 -6.75
CA SER A 520 7.20 34.07 -7.78
C SER A 520 7.80 34.45 -9.14
N ASP A 521 8.65 35.49 -9.19
CA ASP A 521 9.36 35.93 -10.40
C ASP A 521 10.71 35.17 -10.59
N LYS A 522 11.59 35.68 -11.46
CA LYS A 522 12.89 35.05 -11.78
C LYS A 522 13.99 35.30 -10.73
N ASN A 523 13.75 36.19 -9.77
CA ASN A 523 14.73 36.67 -8.77
C ASN A 523 14.29 36.40 -7.33
N HIS A 524 13.02 36.05 -7.11
CA HIS A 524 12.44 35.73 -5.81
C HIS A 524 12.00 34.25 -5.77
N PHE A 525 12.03 33.67 -4.57
CA PHE A 525 11.37 32.42 -4.23
C PHE A 525 10.28 32.70 -3.19
N CYS A 526 9.43 31.71 -2.92
CA CYS A 526 8.46 31.74 -1.84
C CYS A 526 8.64 30.47 -1.01
N GLN A 527 9.49 30.57 0.02
CA GLN A 527 9.90 29.46 0.89
C GLN A 527 10.45 28.26 0.06
N PRO A 528 11.66 28.40 -0.54
CA PRO A 528 12.28 27.35 -1.33
C PRO A 528 12.63 26.15 -0.44
N THR A 529 12.38 24.94 -0.94
CA THR A 529 12.48 23.70 -0.18
C THR A 529 13.85 23.04 -0.35
N ASP A 530 14.25 22.71 -1.57
CA ASP A 530 15.42 21.85 -1.82
C ASP A 530 16.18 22.24 -3.10
N VAL A 531 17.40 21.74 -3.25
CA VAL A 531 18.34 22.03 -4.34
C VAL A 531 18.98 20.75 -4.85
N ALA A 532 18.91 20.51 -6.16
CA ALA A 532 19.73 19.51 -6.83
C ALA A 532 20.66 20.18 -7.86
N VAL A 533 21.92 19.72 -7.94
CA VAL A 533 22.93 20.27 -8.87
C VAL A 533 23.43 19.17 -9.79
N ASP A 534 23.23 19.36 -11.10
CA ASP A 534 23.67 18.39 -12.10
C ASP A 534 25.20 18.28 -12.13
N PRO A 535 25.79 17.09 -11.89
CA PRO A 535 27.24 16.95 -11.71
C PRO A 535 28.04 17.13 -13.01
N VAL A 536 27.40 17.04 -14.19
CA VAL A 536 28.07 17.15 -15.49
C VAL A 536 28.16 18.61 -15.94
N THR A 537 27.07 19.37 -15.82
CA THR A 537 26.92 20.74 -16.32
C THR A 537 27.04 21.81 -15.24
N GLY A 538 26.83 21.43 -13.96
CA GLY A 538 26.65 22.36 -12.84
C GLY A 538 25.30 23.09 -12.85
N THR A 539 24.32 22.63 -13.63
CA THR A 539 23.00 23.26 -13.69
C THR A 539 22.24 23.01 -12.38
N ILE A 540 21.69 24.08 -11.80
CA ILE A 540 21.04 24.11 -10.49
C ILE A 540 19.53 23.98 -10.70
N TYR A 541 18.88 23.13 -9.91
CA TYR A 541 17.43 22.97 -9.83
C TYR A 541 17.01 23.29 -8.40
N VAL A 542 16.05 24.19 -8.23
CA VAL A 542 15.47 24.57 -6.94
C VAL A 542 13.99 24.23 -6.94
N SER A 543 13.51 23.50 -5.93
CA SER A 543 12.09 23.37 -5.68
C SER A 543 11.60 24.55 -4.85
N ASP A 544 10.59 25.25 -5.37
CA ASP A 544 10.06 26.49 -4.82
C ASP A 544 8.59 26.25 -4.49
N GLY A 545 8.33 25.95 -3.21
CA GLY A 545 7.37 24.89 -2.89
C GLY A 545 6.30 25.16 -1.84
N TYR A 546 6.56 25.84 -0.72
CA TYR A 546 5.49 26.01 0.30
C TYR A 546 4.42 27.02 -0.14
N CYS A 547 4.82 28.08 -0.85
CA CYS A 547 3.90 29.10 -1.37
C CYS A 547 4.09 29.39 -2.87
N ASN A 548 4.81 28.51 -3.56
CA ASN A 548 4.86 28.38 -5.02
C ASN A 548 4.62 26.89 -5.37
N SER A 549 4.57 26.53 -6.65
CA SER A 549 4.46 25.13 -7.08
C SER A 549 5.25 24.91 -8.37
N ARG A 550 6.54 25.24 -8.32
CA ARG A 550 7.44 25.21 -9.48
C ARG A 550 8.82 24.65 -9.13
N ILE A 551 9.47 24.08 -10.15
CA ILE A 551 10.92 23.85 -10.17
C ILE A 551 11.55 24.97 -10.99
N VAL A 552 12.61 25.58 -10.47
CA VAL A 552 13.33 26.69 -11.10
C VAL A 552 14.75 26.25 -11.46
N GLN A 553 15.13 26.46 -12.72
CA GLN A 553 16.42 26.06 -13.29
C GLN A 553 17.34 27.27 -13.44
N PHE A 554 18.55 27.19 -12.87
CA PHE A 554 19.60 28.19 -13.02
C PHE A 554 20.88 27.56 -13.60
N SER A 555 21.64 28.34 -14.35
CA SER A 555 23.01 27.97 -14.73
C SER A 555 23.92 27.88 -13.51
N LYS A 556 25.06 27.20 -13.63
CA LYS A 556 26.10 27.11 -12.58
C LYS A 556 26.61 28.46 -12.02
N ASN A 557 26.32 29.56 -12.72
CA ASN A 557 26.66 30.94 -12.31
C ASN A 557 25.47 31.67 -11.66
N GLY A 558 24.36 30.99 -11.35
CA GLY A 558 23.17 31.59 -10.75
C GLY A 558 22.24 32.36 -11.70
N VAL A 559 22.50 32.37 -13.00
CA VAL A 559 21.60 33.03 -13.98
C VAL A 559 20.41 32.12 -14.28
N PHE A 560 19.19 32.63 -14.12
CA PHE A 560 17.92 31.95 -14.44
C PHE A 560 17.90 31.45 -15.90
N ILE A 561 17.52 30.19 -16.09
CA ILE A 561 17.33 29.55 -17.41
C ILE A 561 15.84 29.38 -17.70
N SER A 562 15.13 28.62 -16.85
CA SER A 562 13.73 28.27 -17.06
C SER A 562 13.02 27.92 -15.75
N GLN A 563 11.71 27.74 -15.80
CA GLN A 563 10.93 27.13 -14.72
C GLN A 563 9.81 26.27 -15.31
N TRP A 564 9.33 25.28 -14.56
CA TRP A 564 8.12 24.53 -14.90
C TRP A 564 7.39 24.11 -13.62
N GLY A 565 6.16 23.64 -13.76
CA GLY A 565 5.26 23.38 -12.63
C GLY A 565 4.12 24.41 -12.56
N GLU A 566 2.94 23.93 -12.16
CA GLU A 566 1.78 24.74 -11.80
C GLU A 566 1.10 24.17 -10.55
N GLU A 567 0.21 24.93 -9.92
CA GLU A 567 -0.53 24.49 -8.73
C GLU A 567 -1.55 23.39 -9.03
N SER A 568 -1.74 22.47 -8.09
CA SER A 568 -2.63 21.30 -8.22
C SER A 568 -4.11 21.67 -8.33
N SER A 569 -4.74 21.36 -9.46
CA SER A 569 -6.13 21.75 -9.74
C SER A 569 -7.13 20.67 -9.32
N GLY A 570 -7.60 20.71 -8.08
CA GLY A 570 -8.64 19.81 -7.54
C GLY A 570 -8.13 18.42 -7.15
N SER A 571 -9.04 17.48 -6.90
CA SER A 571 -8.72 16.18 -6.29
C SER A 571 -7.98 15.16 -7.17
N ASN A 572 -7.71 15.49 -8.43
CA ASN A 572 -6.97 14.64 -9.38
C ASN A 572 -5.92 15.49 -10.13
N PRO A 573 -4.79 15.84 -9.47
CA PRO A 573 -3.78 16.72 -10.03
C PRO A 573 -3.03 16.05 -11.19
N LYS A 574 -2.85 16.78 -12.28
CA LYS A 574 -2.21 16.26 -13.50
C LYS A 574 -0.69 16.10 -13.33
N PRO A 575 -0.04 15.32 -14.20
CA PRO A 575 1.41 15.36 -14.35
C PRO A 575 1.92 16.79 -14.62
N GLY A 576 2.98 17.20 -13.93
CA GLY A 576 3.52 18.56 -13.99
C GLY A 576 2.76 19.60 -13.14
N GLN A 577 1.66 19.22 -12.47
CA GLN A 577 1.11 19.99 -11.35
C GLN A 577 1.75 19.52 -10.05
N PHE A 578 1.99 20.43 -9.11
CA PHE A 578 2.54 20.12 -7.80
C PHE A 578 1.68 20.71 -6.67
N GLN A 579 1.86 20.19 -5.46
CA GLN A 579 1.38 20.79 -4.21
C GLN A 579 2.45 20.56 -3.14
N VAL A 580 3.27 21.60 -2.92
CA VAL A 580 4.53 21.53 -2.18
C VAL A 580 5.54 20.54 -2.80
N PRO A 581 6.19 20.89 -3.93
CA PRO A 581 7.42 20.21 -4.33
C PRO A 581 8.48 20.41 -3.24
N HIS A 582 8.87 19.35 -2.54
CA HIS A 582 9.56 19.43 -1.24
C HIS A 582 11.01 18.92 -1.24
N SER A 583 11.32 17.96 -2.12
CA SER A 583 12.65 17.37 -2.24
C SER A 583 12.95 16.98 -3.68
N LEU A 584 14.22 17.03 -4.07
CA LEU A 584 14.74 16.83 -5.41
C LEU A 584 15.84 15.78 -5.42
N THR A 585 15.72 14.78 -6.29
CA THR A 585 16.82 13.84 -6.54
C THR A 585 17.08 13.67 -8.03
N LEU A 586 18.37 13.69 -8.40
CA LEU A 586 18.84 13.51 -9.77
C LEU A 586 19.09 12.04 -10.04
N VAL A 587 18.82 11.63 -11.29
CA VAL A 587 18.96 10.25 -11.75
C VAL A 587 19.82 10.27 -13.03
N PRO A 588 21.16 10.39 -12.90
CA PRO A 588 22.03 10.78 -14.01
C PRO A 588 22.00 9.81 -15.19
N HIS A 589 22.01 8.49 -14.93
CA HIS A 589 22.00 7.45 -15.97
C HIS A 589 20.75 7.48 -16.86
N PHE A 590 19.64 8.02 -16.36
CA PHE A 590 18.38 8.15 -17.09
C PHE A 590 18.09 9.60 -17.56
N GLY A 591 18.97 10.56 -17.25
CA GLY A 591 18.77 11.98 -17.59
C GLY A 591 17.54 12.62 -16.94
N GLN A 592 17.16 12.17 -15.73
CA GLN A 592 15.92 12.57 -15.05
C GLN A 592 16.17 13.34 -13.75
N LEU A 593 15.27 14.26 -13.45
CA LEU A 593 15.08 14.88 -12.13
C LEU A 593 13.74 14.38 -11.57
N CYS A 594 13.77 13.78 -10.38
CA CYS A 594 12.57 13.36 -9.66
C CYS A 594 12.28 14.33 -8.51
N VAL A 595 10.99 14.56 -8.27
CA VAL A 595 10.46 15.56 -7.33
C VAL A 595 9.50 14.86 -6.36
N ALA A 596 9.72 15.04 -5.05
CA ALA A 596 8.74 14.69 -4.02
C ALA A 596 7.62 15.75 -4.04
N ASP A 597 6.45 15.36 -4.50
CA ASP A 597 5.26 16.21 -4.64
C ASP A 597 4.39 16.03 -3.39
N ARG A 598 4.77 16.76 -2.32
CA ARG A 598 4.54 16.33 -0.94
C ARG A 598 3.07 16.20 -0.60
N GLU A 599 2.23 17.22 -0.77
CA GLU A 599 0.81 17.14 -0.38
C GLU A 599 -0.05 16.28 -1.33
N ASN A 600 0.54 15.84 -2.45
CA ASN A 600 -0.10 14.92 -3.40
C ASN A 600 0.27 13.44 -3.14
N GLY A 601 1.15 13.15 -2.16
CA GLY A 601 1.56 11.80 -1.81
C GLY A 601 2.18 11.02 -2.98
N ARG A 602 3.00 11.67 -3.81
CA ARG A 602 3.60 11.07 -5.01
C ARG A 602 5.00 11.59 -5.32
N ILE A 603 5.71 10.88 -6.19
CA ILE A 603 7.00 11.28 -6.75
C ILE A 603 6.82 11.44 -8.26
N GLN A 604 7.19 12.58 -8.84
CA GLN A 604 7.11 12.82 -10.29
C GLN A 604 8.51 12.98 -10.89
N CYS A 605 8.81 12.25 -11.96
CA CYS A 605 10.10 12.31 -12.64
C CYS A 605 9.99 12.95 -14.04
N PHE A 606 10.93 13.85 -14.36
CA PHE A 606 10.96 14.65 -15.58
C PHE A 606 12.33 14.52 -16.28
N LYS A 607 12.36 14.58 -17.61
CA LYS A 607 13.63 14.69 -18.36
C LYS A 607 14.27 16.05 -18.12
N ILE A 608 15.56 16.06 -17.78
CA ILE A 608 16.31 17.29 -17.46
C ILE A 608 16.37 18.25 -18.67
N GLU A 609 16.59 17.71 -19.87
CA GLU A 609 16.73 18.51 -21.10
C GLU A 609 15.41 19.15 -21.53
N THR A 610 14.36 18.32 -21.71
CA THR A 610 13.08 18.73 -22.31
C THR A 610 12.03 19.19 -21.30
N LYS A 611 12.21 18.92 -20.01
CA LYS A 611 11.22 19.12 -18.92
C LYS A 611 9.92 18.33 -19.11
N GLU A 612 9.93 17.35 -20.01
CA GLU A 612 8.81 16.44 -20.22
C GLU A 612 8.66 15.50 -19.01
N PHE A 613 7.43 15.32 -18.55
CA PHE A 613 7.09 14.28 -17.59
C PHE A 613 7.38 12.89 -18.17
N VAL A 614 8.04 12.05 -17.36
CA VAL A 614 8.35 10.66 -17.70
C VAL A 614 7.37 9.72 -17.00
N ARG A 615 7.21 9.87 -15.69
CA ARG A 615 6.40 8.97 -14.86
C ARG A 615 6.06 9.55 -13.49
N GLU A 616 5.04 8.96 -12.88
CA GLU A 616 4.65 9.14 -11.47
C GLU A 616 4.90 7.82 -10.73
N ILE A 617 5.43 7.90 -9.50
CA ILE A 617 5.48 6.81 -8.54
C ILE A 617 4.55 7.20 -7.40
N LYS A 618 3.51 6.40 -7.15
CA LYS A 618 2.51 6.67 -6.12
C LYS A 618 2.06 5.36 -5.47
N HIS A 619 2.30 5.26 -4.17
CA HIS A 619 1.90 4.13 -3.34
C HIS A 619 0.91 4.59 -2.28
N THR A 620 -0.11 3.77 -2.00
CA THR A 620 -1.00 4.02 -0.85
C THR A 620 -0.22 4.06 0.47
N ALA A 621 0.88 3.31 0.58
CA ALA A 621 1.75 3.30 1.76
C ALA A 621 2.45 4.64 2.05
N PHE A 622 2.61 5.53 1.06
CA PHE A 622 3.04 6.92 1.29
C PHE A 622 2.00 7.74 2.08
N GLY A 623 0.76 7.26 2.18
CA GLY A 623 -0.35 8.01 2.71
C GLY A 623 -0.59 9.26 1.87
N ARG A 624 -0.62 10.42 2.52
CA ARG A 624 -0.86 11.72 1.86
C ARG A 624 0.40 12.53 1.65
N ASN A 625 1.54 12.14 2.23
CA ASN A 625 2.76 12.94 2.21
C ASN A 625 4.01 12.12 1.87
N VAL A 626 4.81 12.59 0.91
CA VAL A 626 6.21 12.20 0.72
C VAL A 626 7.07 13.43 1.00
N PHE A 627 7.90 13.40 2.05
CA PHE A 627 8.71 14.55 2.44
C PHE A 627 10.02 14.61 1.65
N ALA A 628 10.81 13.54 1.70
CA ALA A 628 12.13 13.50 1.06
C ALA A 628 12.37 12.26 0.22
N ILE A 629 13.26 12.39 -0.77
CA ILE A 629 13.66 11.32 -1.69
C ILE A 629 15.17 11.37 -1.98
N SER A 630 15.79 10.19 -2.13
CA SER A 630 17.20 10.07 -2.50
C SER A 630 17.39 8.90 -3.46
N TYR A 631 18.13 9.10 -4.55
CA TYR A 631 18.41 8.06 -5.54
C TYR A 631 19.88 7.63 -5.49
N THR A 632 20.14 6.32 -5.48
CA THR A 632 21.48 5.76 -5.60
C THR A 632 21.45 4.34 -6.17
N THR A 633 22.44 3.99 -6.99
CA THR A 633 22.66 2.64 -7.57
C THR A 633 21.45 1.93 -8.20
N GLY A 634 20.44 2.65 -8.70
CA GLY A 634 19.21 2.05 -9.25
C GLY A 634 18.06 1.85 -8.24
N LEU A 635 18.27 2.23 -6.99
CA LEU A 635 17.28 2.28 -5.92
C LEU A 635 16.81 3.72 -5.68
N LEU A 636 15.55 3.87 -5.26
CA LEU A 636 14.96 5.13 -4.84
C LEU A 636 14.45 5.01 -3.40
N PHE A 637 15.00 5.85 -2.53
CA PHE A 637 14.64 5.93 -1.13
C PHE A 637 13.64 7.07 -0.93
N ALA A 638 12.69 6.90 -0.02
CA ALA A 638 11.70 7.92 0.35
C ALA A 638 11.35 7.86 1.85
N VAL A 639 10.88 8.96 2.43
CA VAL A 639 10.16 8.98 3.72
C VAL A 639 8.80 9.66 3.56
N ASN A 640 7.77 9.12 4.21
CA ASN A 640 6.45 9.73 4.25
C ASN A 640 6.30 10.74 5.39
N GLY A 641 5.19 11.48 5.38
CA GLY A 641 4.85 12.45 6.41
C GLY A 641 3.92 11.90 7.50
N LYS A 642 3.89 12.58 8.65
CA LYS A 642 3.02 12.24 9.78
C LYS A 642 1.55 12.22 9.34
N PRO A 643 0.81 11.11 9.52
CA PRO A 643 -0.56 10.97 9.03
C PRO A 643 -1.50 12.03 9.62
N HIS A 644 -2.43 12.56 8.83
CA HIS A 644 -3.45 13.46 9.34
C HIS A 644 -4.53 12.69 10.12
N LEU A 645 -5.37 13.43 10.86
CA LEU A 645 -6.40 12.86 11.72
C LEU A 645 -7.44 12.04 10.92
N GLY A 646 -7.26 10.72 10.89
CA GLY A 646 -8.10 9.77 10.15
C GLY A 646 -7.41 9.02 9.00
N ASP A 647 -6.17 9.41 8.65
CA ASP A 647 -5.29 8.58 7.82
C ASP A 647 -4.76 7.40 8.67
N LYS A 648 -4.38 6.28 8.02
CA LYS A 648 -3.97 5.04 8.72
C LYS A 648 -2.51 4.64 8.52
N GLN A 649 -1.82 5.26 7.56
CA GLN A 649 -0.52 4.81 7.10
C GLN A 649 0.57 5.13 8.14
N PRO A 650 1.44 4.16 8.48
CA PRO A 650 2.51 4.36 9.45
C PRO A 650 3.61 5.27 8.88
N LEU A 651 4.27 6.00 9.77
CA LEU A 651 5.39 6.86 9.45
C LEU A 651 6.67 6.01 9.29
N GLN A 652 7.21 5.93 8.07
CA GLN A 652 8.27 4.99 7.70
C GLN A 652 9.10 5.46 6.50
N GLY A 653 10.29 4.85 6.35
CA GLY A 653 11.10 4.91 5.16
C GLY A 653 10.78 3.78 4.18
N PHE A 654 11.02 4.03 2.90
CA PHE A 654 10.77 3.11 1.80
C PHE A 654 12.04 2.97 0.96
N VAL A 655 12.32 1.74 0.51
CA VAL A 655 13.27 1.46 -0.57
C VAL A 655 12.48 0.95 -1.77
N MET A 656 12.68 1.55 -2.93
CA MET A 656 12.00 1.17 -4.16
C MET A 656 13.00 0.80 -5.25
N ASN A 657 12.62 -0.16 -6.10
CA ASN A 657 13.30 -0.37 -7.36
C ASN A 657 13.05 0.86 -8.24
N PHE A 658 14.07 1.57 -8.73
CA PHE A 658 13.81 2.74 -9.57
C PHE A 658 13.09 2.32 -10.86
N SER A 659 13.50 1.25 -11.53
CA SER A 659 12.94 0.86 -12.83
C SER A 659 11.45 0.48 -12.77
N SER A 660 11.03 -0.42 -11.86
CA SER A 660 9.61 -0.77 -11.73
C SER A 660 8.80 0.26 -10.94
N GLY A 661 9.44 0.95 -9.99
CA GLY A 661 8.78 1.84 -9.04
C GLY A 661 8.13 1.11 -7.86
N GLU A 662 8.27 -0.21 -7.75
CA GLU A 662 7.75 -1.00 -6.63
C GLU A 662 8.61 -0.84 -5.38
N ILE A 663 7.97 -0.90 -4.20
CA ILE A 663 8.65 -0.94 -2.91
C ILE A 663 9.26 -2.34 -2.74
N ILE A 664 10.58 -2.40 -2.54
CA ILE A 664 11.33 -3.61 -2.22
C ILE A 664 11.29 -3.87 -0.71
N ASP A 665 11.50 -2.82 0.08
CA ASP A 665 11.65 -2.90 1.54
C ASP A 665 11.14 -1.63 2.22
N THR A 666 10.82 -1.71 3.52
CA THR A 666 10.46 -0.57 4.36
C THR A 666 11.20 -0.60 5.70
N PHE A 667 11.67 0.56 6.14
CA PHE A 667 12.50 0.70 7.32
C PHE A 667 11.93 1.73 8.30
N THR A 668 11.97 1.40 9.58
CA THR A 668 11.59 2.27 10.70
C THR A 668 12.64 2.16 11.81
N PRO A 669 12.88 3.22 12.59
CA PRO A 669 13.69 3.10 13.79
C PRO A 669 13.02 2.15 14.79
N VAL A 670 13.84 1.33 15.43
CA VAL A 670 13.46 0.30 16.40
C VAL A 670 13.54 0.86 17.82
N ARG A 671 14.48 1.79 18.06
CA ARG A 671 14.70 2.44 19.37
C ARG A 671 13.61 3.41 19.81
N LYS A 672 13.00 4.12 18.86
CA LYS A 672 11.83 5.01 19.02
C LYS A 672 11.08 5.03 17.69
N HIS A 673 9.91 5.64 17.63
CA HIS A 673 9.27 6.01 16.36
C HIS A 673 9.95 7.21 15.69
N PHE A 674 9.78 7.36 14.38
CA PHE A 674 9.83 8.66 13.70
C PHE A 674 8.73 9.60 14.25
N ASP A 675 8.92 10.92 14.18
CA ASP A 675 7.88 11.93 14.45
C ASP A 675 7.65 12.86 13.24
N MET A 676 8.71 13.44 12.68
CA MET A 676 8.68 14.11 11.38
C MET A 676 10.00 13.90 10.62
N PRO A 677 10.18 12.76 9.93
CA PRO A 677 11.32 12.53 9.05
C PRO A 677 11.21 13.49 7.88
N HIS A 678 12.11 14.46 7.85
CA HIS A 678 11.99 15.68 7.05
C HIS A 678 12.90 15.64 5.83
N ASP A 679 14.09 15.03 5.98
CA ASP A 679 15.07 14.84 4.91
C ASP A 679 15.78 13.48 5.02
N LEU A 680 16.32 12.96 3.90
CA LEU A 680 17.04 11.69 3.87
C LEU A 680 18.16 11.68 2.82
N VAL A 681 19.26 10.98 3.12
CA VAL A 681 20.35 10.72 2.17
C VAL A 681 20.73 9.25 2.17
N ALA A 682 20.86 8.66 0.98
CA ALA A 682 21.29 7.29 0.76
C ALA A 682 22.68 7.24 0.11
N SER A 683 23.54 6.36 0.61
CA SER A 683 24.88 6.06 0.09
C SER A 683 24.82 4.93 -0.94
N GLU A 684 25.70 4.95 -1.95
CA GLU A 684 25.93 3.81 -2.86
C GLU A 684 26.22 2.49 -2.11
N ASP A 685 26.73 2.59 -0.88
CA ASP A 685 27.12 1.47 -0.04
C ASP A 685 25.97 0.85 0.78
N GLY A 686 24.73 1.31 0.60
CA GLY A 686 23.55 0.82 1.32
C GLY A 686 23.29 1.47 2.69
N THR A 687 24.13 2.41 3.13
CA THR A 687 23.87 3.22 4.32
C THR A 687 22.83 4.30 4.02
N VAL A 688 21.82 4.46 4.88
CA VAL A 688 20.81 5.53 4.78
C VAL A 688 20.78 6.35 6.07
N TYR A 689 20.71 7.67 5.94
CA TYR A 689 20.47 8.58 7.06
C TYR A 689 19.15 9.33 6.88
N VAL A 690 18.39 9.51 7.95
CA VAL A 690 17.12 10.26 7.97
C VAL A 690 17.17 11.31 9.07
N GLY A 691 17.00 12.58 8.71
CA GLY A 691 16.85 13.69 9.66
C GLY A 691 15.40 13.82 10.13
N ASP A 692 15.17 13.76 11.44
CA ASP A 692 13.85 13.93 12.04
C ASP A 692 13.73 15.31 12.71
N ALA A 693 12.86 16.15 12.16
CA ALA A 693 12.66 17.54 12.53
C ALA A 693 11.84 17.74 13.81
N HIS A 694 11.17 16.71 14.32
CA HIS A 694 10.43 16.77 15.59
C HIS A 694 11.09 15.93 16.69
N ALA A 695 11.73 14.82 16.34
CA ALA A 695 12.52 14.03 17.29
C ALA A 695 13.94 14.60 17.54
N ASN A 696 14.30 15.72 16.87
CA ASN A 696 15.59 16.43 16.97
C ASN A 696 16.81 15.50 16.91
N THR A 697 16.81 14.58 15.95
CA THR A 697 17.83 13.53 15.82
C THR A 697 18.02 13.13 14.36
N VAL A 698 19.17 12.52 14.06
CA VAL A 698 19.35 11.72 12.84
C VAL A 698 19.27 10.24 13.20
N TRP A 699 18.60 9.48 12.34
CA TRP A 699 18.55 8.02 12.35
C TRP A 699 19.52 7.47 11.29
N LYS A 700 20.17 6.34 11.58
CA LYS A 700 21.05 5.63 10.64
C LYS A 700 20.54 4.22 10.41
N PHE A 701 20.52 3.81 9.15
CA PHE A 701 20.16 2.47 8.72
C PHE A 701 21.26 1.90 7.80
N THR A 702 21.36 0.57 7.74
CA THR A 702 22.37 -0.14 6.94
C THR A 702 21.81 -1.44 6.36
N THR A 703 22.34 -1.86 5.21
CA THR A 703 22.05 -3.18 4.63
C THR A 703 22.71 -4.32 5.42
N THR A 704 21.97 -5.42 5.58
CA THR A 704 22.35 -6.58 6.39
C THR A 704 23.61 -7.33 5.91
N GLU A 705 23.95 -7.24 4.61
CA GLU A 705 25.14 -7.90 4.02
C GLU A 705 26.47 -7.57 4.72
N LYS A 706 26.56 -6.43 5.42
CA LYS A 706 27.83 -5.94 6.00
C LYS A 706 28.21 -6.51 7.36
N MET A 707 27.36 -7.29 8.02
CA MET A 707 27.64 -7.77 9.38
C MET A 707 28.57 -9.00 9.46
N GLU A 708 28.68 -9.83 8.41
CA GLU A 708 29.54 -11.03 8.45
C GLU A 708 31.06 -10.74 8.47
N HIS A 709 31.48 -9.49 8.33
CA HIS A 709 32.90 -9.08 8.33
C HIS A 709 33.33 -8.23 9.54
N ARG A 710 32.71 -8.43 10.72
CA ARG A 710 33.29 -7.97 12.00
C ARG A 710 33.35 -9.05 13.12
N SER A 711 34.52 -9.69 13.19
CA SER A 711 35.19 -10.06 14.44
C SER A 711 34.61 -11.19 15.33
N VAL A 712 34.56 -12.42 14.82
CA VAL A 712 34.69 -13.60 15.71
C VAL A 712 36.15 -13.70 16.20
N LYS A 713 36.48 -13.00 17.29
CA LYS A 713 37.74 -13.24 18.02
C LYS A 713 37.66 -14.60 18.74
N LYS A 714 38.19 -15.65 18.13
CA LYS A 714 38.42 -16.94 18.80
C LYS A 714 39.91 -17.13 19.11
N ALA A 715 40.20 -17.88 20.18
CA ALA A 715 41.54 -17.99 20.77
C ALA A 715 42.60 -18.52 19.79
N GLY A 716 43.83 -18.03 19.95
CA GLY A 716 44.89 -18.20 18.95
C GLY A 716 45.59 -19.56 18.95
N ILE A 717 46.31 -19.78 17.85
CA ILE A 717 47.41 -20.72 17.66
C ILE A 717 48.48 -19.94 16.88
N GLU A 718 49.74 -20.02 17.30
CA GLU A 718 50.87 -19.42 16.57
C GLU A 718 51.35 -20.37 15.46
N VAL A 719 51.52 -19.86 14.24
CA VAL A 719 52.30 -20.51 13.16
C VAL A 719 53.11 -19.43 12.44
N HIS A 720 54.35 -19.76 12.06
CA HIS A 720 55.38 -18.80 11.64
C HIS A 720 55.12 -18.03 10.33
N GLU A 721 55.72 -16.83 10.25
CA GLU A 721 56.10 -16.21 8.97
C GLU A 721 56.94 -17.18 8.11
N ILE A 722 56.71 -17.16 6.80
CA ILE A 722 57.76 -17.44 5.82
C ILE A 722 57.87 -16.20 4.93
N LYS A 723 59.09 -15.70 4.75
CA LYS A 723 59.41 -14.47 4.00
C LYS A 723 59.92 -14.79 2.59
N GLU A 724 59.99 -13.72 1.79
CA GLU A 724 60.68 -13.62 0.49
C GLU A 724 60.02 -14.38 -0.70
N THR A 725 60.10 -13.91 -1.95
CA THR A 725 60.86 -12.75 -2.49
C THR A 725 60.08 -12.01 -3.57
N VAL A 726 60.36 -10.71 -3.76
CA VAL A 726 60.03 -9.98 -4.99
C VAL A 726 61.11 -10.26 -6.04
N VAL A 727 60.73 -10.43 -7.31
CA VAL A 727 61.65 -10.34 -8.46
C VAL A 727 61.05 -9.40 -9.50
N GLU A 728 61.68 -8.25 -9.70
CA GLU A 728 61.42 -7.38 -10.86
C GLU A 728 62.10 -7.96 -12.11
N THR A 729 61.41 -7.97 -13.25
CA THR A 729 62.07 -7.99 -14.57
C THR A 729 61.63 -6.78 -15.40
N LYS A 730 62.54 -5.81 -15.44
CA LYS A 730 62.40 -4.48 -16.06
C LYS A 730 62.44 -4.54 -17.60
N VAL A 731 61.48 -3.88 -18.26
CA VAL A 731 61.61 -3.40 -19.65
C VAL A 731 61.06 -1.98 -19.72
N GLU A 732 61.74 -1.08 -20.42
CA GLU A 732 61.46 0.36 -20.37
C GLU A 732 61.34 1.01 -21.76
N ASN A 733 60.22 1.72 -21.96
CA ASN A 733 60.04 2.93 -22.79
C ASN A 733 60.18 2.95 -24.34
N LYS A 734 59.16 3.63 -24.93
CA LYS A 734 59.10 4.40 -26.21
C LYS A 734 58.94 3.65 -27.56
N PRO A 735 58.34 4.31 -28.60
CA PRO A 735 57.48 5.51 -28.60
C PRO A 735 56.13 5.36 -29.35
N LYS A 736 55.26 6.38 -29.24
CA LYS A 736 53.96 6.51 -29.95
C LYS A 736 54.12 6.96 -31.42
N SER A 737 53.02 6.80 -32.20
CA SER A 737 52.55 7.62 -33.37
C SER A 737 52.36 6.79 -34.66
N PRO A 738 51.43 7.15 -35.58
CA PRO A 738 50.01 7.53 -35.38
C PRO A 738 49.05 6.83 -36.38
N GLU A 739 47.72 6.92 -36.18
CA GLU A 739 46.78 7.48 -37.18
C GLU A 739 45.35 7.60 -36.62
N LEU A 740 44.99 8.81 -36.19
CA LEU A 740 43.60 9.23 -35.97
C LEU A 740 43.38 10.57 -36.70
N LEU A 741 43.49 10.56 -38.03
CA LEU A 741 43.23 11.74 -38.89
C LEU A 741 43.04 11.39 -40.38
N LYS A 742 41.97 10.62 -40.66
CA LYS A 742 41.21 10.47 -41.93
C LYS A 742 39.92 9.77 -41.48
N MET A 743 38.70 10.28 -41.65
CA MET A 743 38.16 11.04 -42.79
C MET A 743 37.37 12.29 -42.35
N GLN A 744 38.05 13.41 -42.08
CA GLN A 744 37.40 14.74 -42.03
C GLN A 744 37.48 15.45 -43.39
N GLU A 745 37.33 14.70 -44.49
CA GLU A 745 37.49 15.22 -45.85
C GLU A 745 36.51 14.60 -46.85
N LYS A 746 35.20 14.71 -46.56
CA LYS A 746 34.14 14.49 -47.55
C LYS A 746 32.85 15.29 -47.34
N GLN A 747 33.01 16.55 -46.92
CA GLN A 747 31.92 17.55 -46.90
C GLN A 747 32.30 18.84 -47.65
N LYS A 748 32.43 18.73 -48.97
CA LYS A 748 32.15 19.82 -49.93
C LYS A 748 32.07 19.26 -51.36
N LEU A 749 31.39 20.01 -52.23
CA LEU A 749 31.33 19.81 -53.68
C LEU A 749 30.56 18.58 -54.23
N ILE A 750 29.26 18.48 -53.88
CA ILE A 750 28.21 18.61 -54.91
C ILE A 750 27.27 19.73 -54.43
N LYS A 751 26.84 20.60 -55.34
CA LYS A 751 25.98 21.76 -55.06
C LYS A 751 24.98 21.96 -56.22
N GLU A 752 23.74 22.26 -55.88
CA GLU A 752 22.67 22.83 -56.75
C GLU A 752 22.32 22.16 -58.09
N THR A 753 21.21 21.43 -58.08
CA THR A 753 19.98 21.74 -58.85
C THR A 753 18.79 21.34 -57.96
N GLY A 754 17.87 22.23 -57.57
CA GLY A 754 16.71 22.67 -58.37
C GLY A 754 15.50 21.73 -58.11
N SER A 755 14.23 22.14 -58.03
CA SER A 755 13.59 23.47 -57.98
C SER A 755 12.27 23.32 -57.19
N GLY A 756 11.68 24.42 -56.72
CA GLY A 756 10.54 24.39 -55.78
C GLY A 756 9.19 24.00 -56.39
N VAL A 757 8.37 23.25 -55.63
CA VAL A 757 6.95 23.00 -55.95
C VAL A 757 6.03 23.61 -54.88
N SER A 758 5.64 24.85 -55.14
CA SER A 758 4.40 25.52 -54.71
C SER A 758 3.87 25.36 -53.27
N PHE A 759 4.01 26.44 -52.47
CA PHE A 759 3.30 26.67 -51.20
C PHE A 759 1.75 26.73 -51.31
N VAL A 760 1.18 26.65 -52.52
CA VAL A 760 -0.27 26.81 -52.78
C VAL A 760 -1.07 25.54 -52.44
N LEU A 761 -0.44 24.35 -52.47
CA LEU A 761 -1.15 23.09 -52.22
C LEU A 761 -1.40 22.79 -50.73
N ILE A 762 -0.47 23.15 -49.85
CA ILE A 762 -0.62 22.92 -48.40
C ILE A 762 -1.59 23.95 -47.78
N THR A 763 -1.57 25.19 -48.28
CA THR A 763 -2.48 26.26 -47.83
C THR A 763 -3.93 26.02 -48.25
N THR A 764 -4.18 25.50 -49.45
CA THR A 764 -5.55 25.20 -49.92
C THR A 764 -6.22 24.05 -49.16
N LEU A 765 -5.48 23.01 -48.77
CA LEU A 765 -6.02 21.87 -47.99
C LEU A 765 -6.45 22.24 -46.56
N LEU A 766 -5.79 23.22 -45.92
CA LEU A 766 -6.12 23.65 -44.55
C LEU A 766 -7.21 24.73 -44.48
N VAL A 767 -7.36 25.56 -45.52
CA VAL A 767 -8.36 26.65 -45.52
C VAL A 767 -9.78 26.16 -45.76
N ILE A 768 -9.98 25.14 -46.61
CA ILE A 768 -11.33 24.65 -46.96
C ILE A 768 -12.14 24.17 -45.74
N PRO A 769 -11.60 23.34 -44.81
CA PRO A 769 -12.34 22.94 -43.61
C PRO A 769 -12.72 24.12 -42.70
N ILE A 770 -11.83 25.11 -42.57
CA ILE A 770 -12.04 26.29 -41.72
C ILE A 770 -13.16 27.18 -42.30
N VAL A 771 -13.16 27.39 -43.62
CA VAL A 771 -14.22 28.16 -44.31
C VAL A 771 -15.58 27.45 -44.19
N VAL A 772 -15.63 26.12 -44.28
CA VAL A 772 -16.87 25.35 -44.09
C VAL A 772 -17.39 25.46 -42.64
N LEU A 773 -16.51 25.36 -41.64
CA LEU A 773 -16.89 25.54 -40.23
C LEU A 773 -17.40 26.97 -39.94
N LEU A 774 -16.75 28.00 -40.49
CA LEU A 774 -17.21 29.38 -40.39
C LEU A 774 -18.55 29.60 -41.09
N ALA A 775 -18.77 29.00 -42.27
CA ALA A 775 -20.06 29.07 -42.96
C ALA A 775 -21.19 28.41 -42.16
N ILE A 776 -20.92 27.27 -41.50
CA ILE A 776 -21.88 26.60 -40.59
C ILE A 776 -22.16 27.49 -39.37
N ALA A 777 -21.13 28.08 -38.75
CA ALA A 777 -21.30 28.98 -37.62
C ALA A 777 -22.13 30.23 -37.98
N VAL A 778 -21.84 30.86 -39.12
CA VAL A 778 -22.61 32.01 -39.65
C VAL A 778 -24.05 31.59 -39.98
N PHE A 779 -24.28 30.41 -40.56
CA PHE A 779 -25.64 29.92 -40.84
C PHE A 779 -26.45 29.66 -39.57
N ILE A 780 -25.82 29.09 -38.52
CA ILE A 780 -26.44 28.92 -37.20
C ILE A 780 -26.75 30.28 -36.57
N TRP A 781 -25.82 31.23 -36.64
CA TRP A 781 -25.98 32.58 -36.09
C TRP A 781 -27.09 33.35 -36.81
N TRP A 782 -27.14 33.30 -38.15
CA TRP A 782 -28.19 33.92 -38.98
C TRP A 782 -29.57 33.29 -38.76
N LYS A 783 -29.63 31.97 -38.55
CA LYS A 783 -30.87 31.28 -38.16
C LYS A 783 -31.32 31.67 -36.75
N LYS A 784 -30.39 31.97 -35.84
CA LYS A 784 -30.69 32.42 -34.47
C LYS A 784 -31.13 33.89 -34.43
N THR A 785 -30.52 34.78 -35.21
CA THR A 785 -30.94 36.20 -35.29
C THR A 785 -32.24 36.40 -36.07
N ARG A 786 -32.63 35.48 -36.98
CA ARG A 786 -33.99 35.44 -37.55
C ARG A 786 -35.07 34.87 -36.63
N ALA A 787 -34.72 34.27 -35.50
CA ALA A 787 -35.67 33.68 -34.56
C ALA A 787 -36.07 34.63 -33.40
N TYR A 788 -35.32 35.71 -33.20
CA TYR A 788 -35.61 36.78 -32.23
C TYR A 788 -35.38 38.15 -32.89
N GLY A 789 -36.37 38.56 -33.68
CA GLY A 789 -36.46 39.90 -34.28
C GLY A 789 -37.91 40.37 -34.18
N GLY A 790 -38.20 41.12 -33.11
CA GLY A 790 -39.55 41.55 -32.74
C GLY A 790 -39.50 42.39 -31.46
N ASP A 791 -39.35 43.69 -31.68
CA ASP A 791 -39.62 44.84 -30.80
C ASP A 791 -38.93 44.95 -29.41
N SER A 792 -38.05 45.95 -29.33
CA SER A 792 -38.11 47.14 -28.45
C SER A 792 -39.35 47.31 -27.54
N GLU A 793 -39.29 48.00 -26.38
CA GLU A 793 -38.32 48.97 -25.86
C GLU A 793 -38.43 49.19 -24.33
N HIS A 794 -37.43 49.89 -23.76
CA HIS A 794 -37.47 50.75 -22.55
C HIS A 794 -38.16 50.37 -21.21
N LYS A 795 -37.37 50.61 -20.14
CA LYS A 795 -37.70 51.26 -18.84
C LYS A 795 -38.26 50.48 -17.62
N LEU A 796 -37.53 50.71 -16.52
CA LEU A 796 -37.91 50.97 -15.12
C LEU A 796 -38.66 49.93 -14.24
N GLU A 797 -38.07 49.73 -13.06
CA GLU A 797 -38.69 49.72 -11.71
C GLU A 797 -39.81 48.75 -11.28
N SER A 798 -39.46 48.01 -10.22
CA SER A 798 -40.13 48.03 -8.90
C SER A 798 -41.46 47.29 -8.63
N SER A 799 -41.39 46.46 -7.57
CA SER A 799 -42.43 46.14 -6.58
C SER A 799 -43.60 45.19 -6.92
N SER A 800 -44.03 44.48 -5.87
CA SER A 800 -45.36 43.93 -5.53
C SER A 800 -46.45 43.79 -6.62
N GLY A 801 -47.17 42.67 -6.77
CA GLY A 801 -47.30 41.46 -5.95
C GLY A 801 -48.74 41.21 -5.46
N ARG A 802 -49.13 39.94 -5.26
CA ARG A 802 -50.42 39.42 -4.71
C ARG A 802 -51.75 39.86 -5.38
N ILE A 803 -52.58 38.86 -5.73
CA ILE A 803 -54.03 38.68 -5.42
C ILE A 803 -54.53 37.49 -6.29
N LEU A 804 -55.12 36.37 -5.84
CA LEU A 804 -56.09 35.99 -4.78
C LEU A 804 -57.54 35.85 -5.31
N GLY A 805 -58.00 34.60 -5.50
CA GLY A 805 -59.38 34.17 -5.84
C GLY A 805 -59.40 32.65 -6.13
N ARG A 806 -60.21 31.80 -5.47
CA ARG A 806 -61.68 31.56 -5.60
C ARG A 806 -62.06 30.93 -6.97
N LEU A 807 -62.94 29.91 -7.09
CA LEU A 807 -63.88 29.22 -6.17
C LEU A 807 -64.42 27.90 -6.80
N ARG A 808 -64.87 26.91 -5.99
CA ARG A 808 -65.70 25.70 -6.35
C ARG A 808 -65.09 24.69 -7.37
N GLY A 809 -65.41 23.38 -7.36
CA GLY A 809 -65.94 22.50 -6.30
C GLY A 809 -67.34 21.88 -6.52
N LYS A 810 -67.43 20.62 -7.01
CA LYS A 810 -68.40 19.57 -6.60
C LYS A 810 -68.24 18.21 -7.31
N GLY A 811 -68.36 17.12 -6.53
CA GLY A 811 -68.78 15.76 -6.99
C GLY A 811 -67.70 14.84 -7.60
N SER A 812 -67.82 13.51 -7.52
CA SER A 812 -68.68 12.69 -6.63
C SER A 812 -68.31 11.19 -6.68
N GLY A 813 -68.04 10.58 -5.53
CA GLY A 813 -67.95 9.13 -5.34
C GLY A 813 -66.65 8.46 -5.85
N GLY A 814 -66.12 7.41 -5.22
CA GLY A 814 -66.45 6.88 -3.89
C GLY A 814 -66.32 5.36 -3.79
N LEU A 815 -65.35 4.89 -3.00
CA LEU A 815 -65.43 3.64 -2.25
C LEU A 815 -64.60 3.78 -0.97
N ASN A 816 -64.92 2.98 0.04
CA ASN A 816 -64.52 3.18 1.44
C ASN A 816 -64.16 1.82 2.07
N LEU A 817 -63.66 1.85 3.31
CA LEU A 817 -63.11 0.79 4.18
C LEU A 817 -61.60 0.96 4.38
N GLY A 818 -61.08 1.15 5.59
CA GLY A 818 -61.79 1.31 6.87
C GLY A 818 -60.94 0.90 8.07
N ASN A 819 -60.46 1.90 8.81
CA ASN A 819 -59.85 1.79 10.15
C ASN A 819 -60.46 0.70 11.05
N PHE A 820 -59.70 0.15 12.01
CA PHE A 820 -60.21 0.01 13.39
C PHE A 820 -59.10 0.04 14.49
N PHE A 821 -59.07 1.15 15.23
CA PHE A 821 -58.70 1.36 16.64
C PHE A 821 -57.63 0.50 17.39
N ALA A 822 -56.54 1.19 17.76
CA ALA A 822 -56.16 1.53 19.14
C ALA A 822 -56.23 0.50 20.31
N ASN A 823 -55.05 0.21 20.89
CA ASN A 823 -54.70 0.41 22.32
C ASN A 823 -55.54 -0.28 23.44
N ARG A 824 -54.95 -1.28 24.14
CA ARG A 824 -54.68 -1.23 25.61
C ARG A 824 -54.04 -2.50 26.21
N LYS A 825 -53.08 -2.28 27.14
CA LYS A 825 -52.71 -3.03 28.38
C LYS A 825 -52.54 -4.57 28.32
N GLY A 826 -51.55 -5.20 28.96
CA GLY A 826 -50.49 -4.74 29.88
C GLY A 826 -50.63 -5.30 31.31
N TYR A 827 -49.52 -5.65 31.98
CA TYR A 827 -49.50 -6.07 33.39
C TYR A 827 -48.21 -5.63 34.13
N SER A 828 -48.24 -5.55 35.47
CA SER A 828 -47.14 -5.02 36.29
C SER A 828 -47.21 -5.43 37.77
N ARG A 829 -46.05 -5.66 38.41
CA ARG A 829 -45.73 -5.61 39.86
C ARG A 829 -44.18 -5.64 39.99
N LYS A 830 -43.46 -4.85 40.82
CA LYS A 830 -43.56 -4.38 42.23
C LYS A 830 -43.33 -5.49 43.28
N GLY A 831 -42.63 -5.29 44.40
CA GLY A 831 -41.87 -4.09 44.91
C GLY A 831 -40.34 -4.33 44.92
N PHE A 832 -39.50 -4.04 45.93
CA PHE A 832 -39.50 -3.19 47.18
C PHE A 832 -38.18 -3.48 47.96
N ASP A 833 -37.61 -2.71 48.91
CA ASP A 833 -37.88 -1.41 49.59
C ASP A 833 -36.56 -0.91 50.27
N ARG A 834 -36.55 0.30 50.88
CA ARG A 834 -35.57 0.92 51.83
C ARG A 834 -34.35 1.67 51.24
N LEU A 835 -34.17 3.00 51.41
CA LEU A 835 -34.04 3.90 52.61
C LEU A 835 -32.62 3.84 53.23
N SER A 836 -31.93 4.91 53.68
CA SER A 836 -32.13 6.40 53.74
C SER A 836 -30.75 7.09 54.06
N THR A 837 -30.52 8.40 54.28
CA THR A 837 -31.32 9.65 54.51
C THR A 837 -30.46 10.91 54.17
N GLU A 838 -31.09 12.11 54.11
CA GLU A 838 -30.56 13.48 54.47
C GLU A 838 -29.28 14.08 53.79
N GLY A 839 -29.15 15.41 53.59
CA GLY A 839 -30.12 16.51 53.73
C GLY A 839 -29.51 17.94 53.87
N SER A 840 -30.31 18.97 53.50
CA SER A 840 -30.20 20.42 53.82
C SER A 840 -29.28 21.37 53.00
N ASP A 841 -29.91 22.19 52.14
CA ASP A 841 -30.00 23.68 52.11
C ASP A 841 -28.71 24.55 52.33
N GLN A 842 -28.47 25.72 51.72
CA GLN A 842 -29.34 26.79 51.18
C GLN A 842 -28.51 27.85 50.40
N GLU A 843 -29.19 28.80 49.75
CA GLU A 843 -28.64 29.89 48.91
C GLU A 843 -28.10 31.10 49.69
N LYS A 844 -27.13 31.84 49.11
CA LYS A 844 -27.12 33.32 49.16
C LYS A 844 -26.20 33.97 48.12
N ASP A 845 -26.73 34.97 47.41
CA ASP A 845 -25.96 35.96 46.64
C ASP A 845 -25.48 37.11 47.55
N ASP A 846 -24.45 37.84 47.10
CA ASP A 846 -24.32 39.31 47.23
C ASP A 846 -23.20 39.82 46.28
N GLU A 847 -23.24 41.09 45.89
CA GLU A 847 -22.35 41.73 44.89
C GLU A 847 -21.01 42.25 45.48
N GLY A 848 -20.01 42.60 44.66
CA GLY A 848 -18.81 43.32 45.16
C GLY A 848 -17.62 43.48 44.20
N SER A 849 -17.59 44.60 43.49
CA SER A 849 -16.54 45.07 42.56
C SER A 849 -15.12 45.32 43.11
N GLU A 850 -14.15 45.31 42.18
CA GLU A 850 -12.99 46.24 42.07
C GLU A 850 -11.61 46.01 42.76
N SER A 851 -10.61 46.58 42.06
CA SER A 851 -9.20 46.87 42.38
C SER A 851 -8.11 45.85 42.03
N GLU A 852 -6.96 46.39 41.62
CA GLU A 852 -5.77 45.74 41.03
C GLU A 852 -4.59 45.80 42.02
N GLU A 853 -3.66 44.83 42.00
CA GLU A 853 -2.26 45.07 42.40
C GLU A 853 -1.29 44.29 41.49
N GLU A 854 -0.15 44.91 41.14
CA GLU A 854 0.90 44.36 40.27
C GLU A 854 2.23 44.18 41.03
N TYR A 855 3.01 43.16 40.64
CA TYR A 855 4.46 42.99 40.88
C TYR A 855 5.06 43.10 42.30
N SER A 856 5.73 42.02 42.75
CA SER A 856 7.23 41.94 42.66
C SER A 856 7.89 40.67 43.24
N ALA A 857 8.70 40.02 42.39
CA ALA A 857 9.99 39.35 42.65
C ALA A 857 10.11 38.05 43.53
N PRO A 858 11.11 37.16 43.23
CA PRO A 858 11.33 35.87 43.91
C PRO A 858 12.54 35.82 44.90
N PRO A 859 12.69 34.74 45.70
CA PRO A 859 13.78 34.56 46.69
C PRO A 859 15.14 34.07 46.12
N PRO A 860 16.26 34.13 46.90
CA PRO A 860 17.64 34.07 46.38
C PRO A 860 18.37 32.70 46.47
N LEU A 861 19.53 32.64 45.80
CA LEU A 861 20.50 31.52 45.77
C LEU A 861 21.43 31.45 47.00
N PRO A 862 21.94 30.25 47.37
CA PRO A 862 23.01 30.07 48.36
C PRO A 862 24.43 30.17 47.76
N ALA A 863 25.43 30.42 48.61
CA ALA A 863 26.85 30.62 48.27
C ALA A 863 27.75 29.46 48.79
N PRO A 864 29.02 29.31 48.32
CA PRO A 864 29.74 28.04 48.36
C PRO A 864 30.54 27.76 49.64
N VAL A 865 30.93 26.49 49.82
CA VAL A 865 31.79 25.98 50.90
C VAL A 865 33.22 25.79 50.39
N SER A 866 34.22 26.12 51.23
CA SER A 866 35.65 25.92 50.96
C SER A 866 36.19 24.63 51.58
N SER A 867 37.26 24.09 51.00
CA SER A 867 37.90 22.84 51.40
C SER A 867 38.86 22.98 52.58
N LEU A 868 39.00 21.92 53.39
CA LEU A 868 40.22 21.57 54.13
C LEU A 868 40.12 20.15 54.70
N ASN A 869 41.21 19.38 54.57
CA ASN A 869 41.45 17.99 55.02
C ASN A 869 40.53 16.91 54.42
#